data_AF-B8CYH8-F1
#
_entry.id   AF-B8CYH8-F1
#
_cell.length_a   1.000
_cell.length_b   1.000
_cell.length_c   1.000
_cell.angle_alpha   90.00
_cell.angle_beta   90.00
_cell.angle_gamma   90.00
#
_symmetry.space_group_name_H-M   'P 1'
#
loop_
_entity.id
_entity.type
_entity.pdbx_description
1 polymer ?
#
loop_
_entity_poly.entity_id
_entity_poly.type
_entity_poly.pdbx_seq_one_letter_code
_entity_poly.pdbx_strand_id
1 'polypeptide(L)'
;MKGVIMAGGQGSRLRPLTCNLPKPMVPVMNYPVMEYIITLLKNYGIKDIAVTTYYLPNKIESYFGDGSKWGVNLHYFVEKEPLGTAGSVANARDFLDEPFMVISGDAITDFDLGEAISFHQEKGASATIVLARVKTPLDYGVVITDERGRIVRFLEKPNWGQVFSDTVNTGIYVLEPEIFDLYDKGINFDFSKDLFPLMLEKNWNLYGISLKGYWNDIGSLEEYINTNFDFFKGEIDLPLEACCVLDNNIWLQDGVEIDETAELEGPLFIGEGTRIGKGARVANSIIGRNNYIQPHASIKKSILWDNNFVGANAEIRGAVITENVVVRERGSIFDLAAVGEKVVIGEESKVAPGIKIWPEREIESRVEVRDNIVWRPRWQKKLFTNTGVIGEGNIDITPEFVTRLAVAFASTIDRNKSITVSSDTYGLTSALKRAVISGIQLAGRNVLELGEITTAVARYGIINMQAGGGIHIRLSYNNPEKVVLEFMNEKGVNLPAPDQKRVEKKFFTEDYNRAPVNDIGDYALVPEMVNEYLYGILDTVDTEAIKRNYFSVVIDYEYDSLNHLLPLLLKRLNCQMLSTRNYSRTGRPLSLQERLEARDKVSRILNENEADLGIIVDHNAERLNLVAGNKQVLDPFKYQVMLSYLLLERGVKKLFVPFNSPKVIENIADDYDADVVYTPLAPQVSMEKYMVYEHNPFKFYPFNDAIAALVLILEKMAVENISFEQLLNRLPEFYLERVEIPCEWHDKGRVMRRLAEEARDNTELVDGIKFNHRNGWALVIPDNEEPVFHIFAEGQDEETAESLTGFYIEKVKRLIDKDN
;
A
#
# COMPACT_ATOMS: atom_id res chain seq x y z
N MET A 1 2.23 34.52 26.92
CA MET A 1 2.64 33.47 25.97
C MET A 1 1.91 32.18 26.33
N LYS A 2 1.21 31.62 25.36
CA LYS A 2 0.45 30.36 25.48
C LYS A 2 1.25 29.16 24.96
N GLY A 3 0.81 27.96 25.33
CA GLY A 3 1.39 26.70 24.85
C GLY A 3 0.44 25.91 23.96
N VAL A 4 0.98 25.06 23.10
CA VAL A 4 0.24 24.10 22.29
C VAL A 4 0.97 22.76 22.33
N ILE A 5 0.28 21.70 22.70
CA ILE A 5 0.77 20.32 22.64
C ILE A 5 0.04 19.60 21.50
N MET A 6 0.79 19.20 20.47
CA MET A 6 0.23 18.43 19.35
C MET A 6 0.08 16.96 19.73
N ALA A 7 -1.13 16.55 20.10
CA ALA A 7 -1.45 15.23 20.64
C ALA A 7 -2.34 14.38 19.71
N GLY A 8 -2.40 14.71 18.41
CA GLY A 8 -3.28 14.06 17.43
C GLY A 8 -2.74 12.77 16.79
N GLY A 9 -1.46 12.45 16.99
CA GLY A 9 -0.79 11.34 16.29
C GLY A 9 -1.28 9.94 16.69
N GLN A 10 -1.57 9.09 15.69
CA GLN A 10 -1.98 7.69 15.91
C GLN A 10 -0.83 6.77 16.37
N GLY A 11 0.43 7.18 16.22
CA GLY A 11 1.60 6.40 16.65
C GLY A 11 1.74 5.01 16.00
N SER A 12 1.36 4.84 14.74
CA SER A 12 1.28 3.52 14.07
C SER A 12 2.59 2.71 14.08
N ARG A 13 3.75 3.38 14.07
CA ARG A 13 5.09 2.76 14.13
C ARG A 13 5.41 2.13 15.49
N LEU A 14 4.77 2.60 16.56
CA LEU A 14 4.90 2.07 17.92
C LEU A 14 3.95 0.90 18.21
N ARG A 15 3.07 0.52 17.28
CA ARG A 15 2.19 -0.64 17.48
C ARG A 15 3.05 -1.89 17.80
N PRO A 16 2.64 -2.69 18.80
CA PRO A 16 1.31 -2.76 19.40
C PRO A 16 1.03 -1.79 20.58
N LEU A 17 2.01 -1.01 21.05
CA LEU A 17 1.87 -0.14 22.24
C LEU A 17 0.75 0.90 22.10
N THR A 18 0.55 1.41 20.88
CA THR A 18 -0.39 2.50 20.58
C THR A 18 -1.73 2.03 20.02
N CYS A 19 -2.05 0.73 20.13
CA CYS A 19 -3.34 0.21 19.65
C CYS A 19 -4.52 0.74 20.48
N ASN A 20 -4.38 0.83 21.81
CA ASN A 20 -5.43 1.28 22.72
C ASN A 20 -5.02 2.51 23.55
N LEU A 21 -3.88 3.10 23.23
CA LEU A 21 -3.27 4.22 23.94
C LEU A 21 -2.71 5.24 22.93
N PRO A 22 -3.04 6.53 23.03
CA PRO A 22 -2.48 7.54 22.11
C PRO A 22 -0.99 7.75 22.39
N LYS A 23 -0.22 8.15 21.36
CA LYS A 23 1.25 8.29 21.44
C LYS A 23 1.72 9.17 22.63
N PRO A 24 1.09 10.33 22.92
CA PRO A 24 1.49 11.17 24.06
C PRO A 24 1.28 10.53 25.43
N MET A 25 0.51 9.44 25.50
CA MET A 25 0.21 8.69 26.72
C MET A 25 1.14 7.50 26.95
N VAL A 26 1.98 7.15 25.98
CA VAL A 26 2.95 6.06 26.13
C VAL A 26 3.86 6.38 27.33
N PRO A 27 4.04 5.46 28.30
CA PRO A 27 4.75 5.78 29.53
C PRO A 27 6.26 5.69 29.36
N VAL A 28 6.98 6.74 29.73
CA VAL A 28 8.44 6.73 29.92
C VAL A 28 8.70 6.86 31.42
N MET A 29 9.46 5.93 32.00
CA MET A 29 9.67 5.88 33.46
C MET A 29 8.35 5.92 34.28
N ASN A 30 7.30 5.25 33.78
CA ASN A 30 5.95 5.17 34.39
C ASN A 30 5.08 6.45 34.33
N TYR A 31 5.51 7.46 33.57
CA TYR A 31 4.76 8.69 33.33
C TYR A 31 4.49 8.89 31.83
N PRO A 32 3.29 9.34 31.43
CA PRO A 32 3.01 9.72 30.04
C PRO A 32 4.02 10.71 29.46
N VAL A 33 4.42 10.56 28.20
CA VAL A 33 5.31 11.53 27.51
C VAL A 33 4.78 12.97 27.65
N MET A 34 3.48 13.16 27.48
CA MET A 34 2.85 14.48 27.57
C MET A 34 2.98 15.14 28.95
N GLU A 35 3.14 14.36 30.02
CA GLU A 35 3.31 14.88 31.37
C GLU A 35 4.65 15.64 31.52
N TYR A 36 5.70 15.14 30.89
CA TYR A 36 7.00 15.82 30.84
C TYR A 36 6.90 17.14 30.10
N ILE A 37 6.16 17.19 29.00
CA ILE A 37 5.94 18.41 28.21
C ILE A 37 5.16 19.46 29.02
N ILE A 38 4.09 19.05 29.70
CA ILE A 38 3.32 19.93 30.59
C ILE A 38 4.20 20.53 31.68
N THR A 39 5.02 19.68 32.32
CA THR A 39 5.93 20.10 33.39
C THR A 39 7.00 21.05 32.87
N LEU A 40 7.55 20.78 31.69
CA LEU A 40 8.51 21.63 31.01
C LEU A 40 7.92 23.01 30.72
N LEU A 41 6.75 23.09 30.07
CA LEU A 41 6.07 24.35 29.77
C LEU A 41 5.78 25.17 31.04
N LYS A 42 5.29 24.49 32.09
CA LYS A 42 5.04 25.11 33.40
C LYS A 42 6.30 25.75 33.99
N ASN A 43 7.45 25.09 33.90
CA ASN A 43 8.72 25.59 34.45
C ASN A 43 9.16 26.90 33.77
N TYR A 44 8.76 27.13 32.53
CA TYR A 44 8.97 28.39 31.79
C TYR A 44 7.78 29.38 31.91
N GLY A 45 6.84 29.12 32.82
CA GLY A 45 5.70 30.01 33.09
C GLY A 45 4.55 29.92 32.08
N ILE A 46 4.60 28.98 31.13
CA ILE A 46 3.53 28.76 30.15
C ILE A 46 2.47 27.84 30.78
N LYS A 47 1.38 28.45 31.25
CA LYS A 47 0.32 27.76 32.02
C LYS A 47 -0.97 27.53 31.25
N ASP A 48 -1.29 28.37 30.28
CA ASP A 48 -2.48 28.20 29.44
C ASP A 48 -2.09 27.44 28.17
N ILE A 49 -2.53 26.18 28.06
CA ILE A 49 -2.03 25.22 27.07
C ILE A 49 -3.19 24.63 26.27
N ALA A 50 -3.15 24.81 24.95
CA ALA A 50 -4.02 24.10 24.02
C ALA A 50 -3.49 22.69 23.75
N VAL A 51 -4.36 21.70 23.75
CA VAL A 51 -4.03 20.31 23.42
C VAL A 51 -4.84 19.92 22.19
N THR A 52 -4.18 19.74 21.05
CA THR A 52 -4.86 19.32 19.81
C THR A 52 -4.89 17.81 19.74
N THR A 53 -6.09 17.22 19.69
CA THR A 53 -6.26 15.76 19.80
C THR A 53 -7.10 15.21 18.65
N TYR A 54 -6.84 13.97 18.25
CA TYR A 54 -7.62 13.27 17.21
C TYR A 54 -7.80 11.79 17.57
N TYR A 55 -6.69 11.08 17.80
CA TYR A 55 -6.71 9.66 18.15
C TYR A 55 -6.92 9.44 19.65
N LEU A 56 -7.99 8.74 20.02
CA LEU A 56 -8.36 8.41 21.41
C LEU A 56 -8.33 9.62 22.39
N PRO A 57 -8.94 10.78 22.04
CA PRO A 57 -8.87 12.02 22.84
C PRO A 57 -9.35 11.80 24.29
N ASN A 58 -10.40 10.99 24.47
CA ASN A 58 -10.95 10.63 25.77
C ASN A 58 -9.89 10.06 26.75
N LYS A 59 -8.86 9.35 26.26
CA LYS A 59 -7.80 8.80 27.11
C LYS A 59 -6.91 9.91 27.69
N ILE A 60 -6.62 10.93 26.90
CA ILE A 60 -5.83 12.10 27.30
C ILE A 60 -6.64 12.95 28.28
N GLU A 61 -7.88 13.28 27.91
CA GLU A 61 -8.78 14.10 28.73
C GLU A 61 -9.06 13.45 30.09
N SER A 62 -9.29 12.13 30.12
CA SER A 62 -9.56 11.41 31.37
C SER A 62 -8.37 11.38 32.32
N TYR A 63 -7.13 11.39 31.79
CA TYR A 63 -5.92 11.36 32.61
C TYR A 63 -5.51 12.75 33.10
N PHE A 64 -5.48 13.73 32.19
CA PHE A 64 -4.95 15.05 32.49
C PHE A 64 -6.01 16.04 33.01
N GLY A 65 -7.31 15.78 32.80
CA GLY A 65 -8.38 16.66 33.24
C GLY A 65 -8.18 18.08 32.73
N ASP A 66 -8.45 19.09 33.55
CA ASP A 66 -8.20 20.50 33.23
C ASP A 66 -6.74 20.94 33.45
N GLY A 67 -5.83 20.04 33.82
CA GLY A 67 -4.43 20.35 34.13
C GLY A 67 -4.16 20.84 35.55
N SER A 68 -5.20 21.01 36.38
CA SER A 68 -5.08 21.63 37.70
C SER A 68 -4.14 20.87 38.64
N LYS A 69 -4.06 19.53 38.52
CA LYS A 69 -3.08 18.67 39.23
C LYS A 69 -1.62 19.07 38.94
N TRP A 70 -1.31 19.54 37.73
CA TRP A 70 0.03 19.98 37.35
C TRP A 70 0.22 21.50 37.50
N GLY A 71 -0.82 22.25 37.88
CA GLY A 71 -0.77 23.70 38.05
C GLY A 71 -0.78 24.48 36.73
N VAL A 72 -1.41 23.91 35.70
CA VAL A 72 -1.65 24.51 34.37
C VAL A 72 -3.15 24.45 34.03
N ASN A 73 -3.56 25.16 32.97
CA ASN A 73 -4.91 25.15 32.41
C ASN A 73 -4.86 24.50 31.03
N LEU A 74 -5.44 23.30 30.89
CA LEU A 74 -5.50 22.58 29.62
C LEU A 74 -6.82 22.84 28.90
N HIS A 75 -6.72 23.17 27.61
CA HIS A 75 -7.86 23.37 26.71
C HIS A 75 -7.79 22.37 25.56
N TYR A 76 -8.77 21.48 25.45
CA TYR A 76 -8.77 20.43 24.42
C TYR A 76 -9.46 20.88 23.15
N PHE A 77 -8.78 20.67 22.02
CA PHE A 77 -9.28 20.94 20.68
C PHE A 77 -9.32 19.63 19.90
N VAL A 78 -10.49 18.98 19.91
CA VAL A 78 -10.69 17.67 19.27
C VAL A 78 -10.98 17.84 17.78
N GLU A 79 -10.14 17.25 16.96
CA GLU A 79 -10.30 17.16 15.51
C GLU A 79 -11.33 16.08 15.15
N LYS A 80 -12.19 16.37 14.16
CA LYS A 80 -13.12 15.37 13.58
C LYS A 80 -12.45 14.50 12.52
N GLU A 81 -11.50 15.09 11.80
CA GLU A 81 -10.71 14.46 10.74
C GLU A 81 -9.27 14.96 10.88
N PRO A 82 -8.25 14.20 10.45
CA PRO A 82 -6.86 14.61 10.62
C PRO A 82 -6.54 15.82 9.72
N LEU A 83 -6.27 16.98 10.33
CA LEU A 83 -6.02 18.25 9.64
C LEU A 83 -4.53 18.54 9.39
N GLY A 84 -3.64 17.58 9.65
CA GLY A 84 -2.19 17.84 9.61
C GLY A 84 -1.71 18.67 10.81
N THR A 85 -0.40 18.80 10.96
CA THR A 85 0.23 19.42 12.13
C THR A 85 -0.15 20.90 12.29
N ALA A 86 -0.07 21.72 11.25
CA ALA A 86 -0.44 23.14 11.32
C ALA A 86 -1.96 23.35 11.30
N GLY A 87 -2.71 22.51 10.57
CA GLY A 87 -4.17 22.56 10.53
C GLY A 87 -4.82 22.19 11.86
N SER A 88 -4.25 21.24 12.61
CA SER A 88 -4.68 20.92 13.98
C SER A 88 -4.54 22.11 14.93
N VAL A 89 -3.42 22.83 14.87
CA VAL A 89 -3.17 24.04 15.68
C VAL A 89 -4.12 25.18 15.30
N ALA A 90 -4.51 25.30 14.03
CA ALA A 90 -5.49 26.30 13.61
C ALA A 90 -6.90 26.11 14.22
N ASN A 91 -7.22 24.93 14.76
CA ASN A 91 -8.46 24.77 15.54
C ASN A 91 -8.44 25.59 16.84
N ALA A 92 -7.26 25.83 17.40
CA ALA A 92 -7.03 26.65 18.58
C ALA A 92 -6.76 28.13 18.25
N ARG A 93 -6.89 28.58 16.99
CA ARG A 93 -6.56 29.97 16.59
C ARG A 93 -7.25 31.05 17.42
N ASP A 94 -8.48 30.81 17.86
CA ASP A 94 -9.27 31.78 18.65
C ASP A 94 -8.74 31.89 20.09
N PHE A 95 -8.01 30.87 20.55
CA PHE A 95 -7.29 30.85 21.82
C PHE A 95 -5.85 31.40 21.68
N LEU A 96 -5.25 31.36 20.49
CA LEU A 96 -3.85 31.72 20.23
C LEU A 96 -3.74 33.17 19.70
N ASP A 97 -4.07 34.14 20.55
CA ASP A 97 -4.14 35.59 20.27
C ASP A 97 -2.87 36.37 20.63
N GLU A 98 -1.85 35.68 21.15
CA GLU A 98 -0.53 36.22 21.50
C GLU A 98 0.55 35.21 21.05
N PRO A 99 1.85 35.57 21.02
CA PRO A 99 2.90 34.62 20.67
C PRO A 99 2.80 33.34 21.50
N PHE A 100 2.96 32.19 20.86
CA PHE A 100 2.73 30.89 21.46
C PHE A 100 3.81 29.87 21.12
N MET A 101 4.00 28.91 22.02
CA MET A 101 4.94 27.81 21.86
C MET A 101 4.21 26.53 21.46
N VAL A 102 4.67 25.86 20.40
CA VAL A 102 4.18 24.56 19.98
C VAL A 102 5.21 23.50 20.32
N ILE A 103 4.78 22.38 20.90
CA ILE A 103 5.61 21.20 21.16
C ILE A 103 4.87 19.95 20.67
N SER A 104 5.57 19.08 19.96
CA SER A 104 5.03 17.77 19.58
C SER A 104 4.80 16.89 20.81
N GLY A 105 3.61 16.29 20.94
CA GLY A 105 3.19 15.54 22.13
C GLY A 105 3.95 14.24 22.39
N ASP A 106 4.91 13.90 21.55
CA ASP A 106 5.72 12.67 21.54
C ASP A 106 7.21 12.91 21.77
N ALA A 107 7.61 14.16 22.05
CA ALA A 107 8.99 14.52 22.34
C ALA A 107 9.31 14.43 23.83
N ILE A 108 10.49 13.90 24.16
CA ILE A 108 11.13 14.04 25.47
C ILE A 108 12.30 15.00 25.31
N THR A 109 12.34 16.07 26.10
CA THR A 109 13.41 17.07 26.04
C THR A 109 13.56 17.84 27.34
N ASP A 110 14.78 18.30 27.61
CA ASP A 110 15.15 19.20 28.70
C ASP A 110 15.70 20.56 28.17
N PHE A 111 15.47 20.87 26.89
CA PHE A 111 15.94 22.11 26.27
C PHE A 111 15.50 23.36 27.05
N ASP A 112 16.38 24.37 27.05
CA ASP A 112 16.07 25.69 27.59
C ASP A 112 15.13 26.46 26.67
N LEU A 113 13.82 26.33 26.92
CA LEU A 113 12.79 27.03 26.14
C LEU A 113 12.87 28.55 26.30
N GLY A 114 13.45 29.07 27.39
CA GLY A 114 13.66 30.50 27.61
C GLY A 114 14.65 31.10 26.61
N GLU A 115 15.66 30.33 26.21
CA GLU A 115 16.60 30.73 25.15
C GLU A 115 15.89 30.86 23.79
N ALA A 116 15.01 29.91 23.44
CA ALA A 116 14.23 29.98 22.21
C ALA A 116 13.27 31.18 22.18
N ILE A 117 12.59 31.47 23.29
CA ILE A 117 11.68 32.61 23.43
C ILE A 117 12.44 33.94 23.30
N SER A 118 13.58 34.06 24.00
CA SER A 118 14.40 35.27 23.96
C SER A 118 14.95 35.52 22.55
N PHE A 119 15.41 34.46 21.87
CA PHE A 119 15.90 34.54 20.50
C PHE A 119 14.80 34.95 19.51
N HIS A 120 13.59 34.39 19.64
CA HIS A 120 12.44 34.76 18.81
C HIS A 120 12.13 36.27 18.90
N GLN A 121 12.11 36.80 20.11
CA GLN A 121 11.89 38.22 20.38
C GLN A 121 13.02 39.10 19.85
N GLU A 122 14.29 38.71 20.06
CA GLU A 122 15.47 39.47 19.59
C GLU A 122 15.48 39.61 18.06
N LYS A 123 15.08 38.55 17.34
CA LYS A 123 15.07 38.55 15.86
C LYS A 123 13.82 39.19 15.25
N GLY A 124 12.77 39.45 16.04
CA GLY A 124 11.46 39.85 15.50
C GLY A 124 10.94 38.82 14.50
N ALA A 125 11.07 37.54 14.85
CA ALA A 125 10.72 36.42 14.00
C ALA A 125 9.20 36.23 13.93
N SER A 126 8.66 35.88 12.76
CA SER A 126 7.27 35.40 12.66
C SER A 126 7.17 33.93 13.10
N ALA A 127 8.26 33.18 12.94
CA ALA A 127 8.40 31.82 13.42
C ALA A 127 9.86 31.51 13.76
N THR A 128 10.07 30.86 14.90
CA THR A 128 11.36 30.30 15.31
C THR A 128 11.24 28.79 15.48
N ILE A 129 12.08 28.03 14.78
CA ILE A 129 12.18 26.58 14.89
C ILE A 129 13.33 26.24 15.84
N VAL A 130 13.06 25.43 16.86
CA VAL A 130 14.12 24.81 17.67
C VAL A 130 14.72 23.66 16.87
N LEU A 131 16.04 23.59 16.85
CA LEU A 131 16.81 22.66 16.05
C LEU A 131 17.68 21.77 16.96
N ALA A 132 17.83 20.50 16.58
CA ALA A 132 18.75 19.56 17.23
C ALA A 132 19.72 18.96 16.20
N ARG A 133 20.87 18.47 16.66
CA ARG A 133 21.80 17.72 15.79
C ARG A 133 21.63 16.23 16.03
N VAL A 134 21.45 15.48 14.95
CA VAL A 134 21.27 14.02 15.00
C VAL A 134 22.23 13.31 14.06
N LYS A 135 22.60 12.06 14.40
CA LYS A 135 23.49 11.24 13.56
C LYS A 135 22.83 10.82 12.24
N THR A 136 21.51 10.57 12.26
CA THR A 136 20.74 10.11 11.10
C THR A 136 19.51 11.01 10.91
N PRO A 137 19.54 11.96 9.96
CA PRO A 137 18.49 12.96 9.82
C PRO A 137 17.31 12.54 8.90
N LEU A 138 17.28 11.30 8.41
CA LEU A 138 16.32 10.84 7.38
C LEU A 138 14.86 10.88 7.82
N ASP A 139 14.62 10.65 9.11
CA ASP A 139 13.27 10.60 9.68
C ASP A 139 12.68 12.00 9.96
N TYR A 140 13.47 13.06 9.75
CA TYR A 140 13.18 14.42 10.20
C TYR A 140 13.30 15.46 9.07
N GLY A 141 12.79 16.67 9.32
CA GLY A 141 13.02 17.82 8.45
C GLY A 141 14.41 18.41 8.66
N VAL A 142 15.18 18.58 7.59
CA VAL A 142 16.57 19.08 7.62
C VAL A 142 16.61 20.56 7.30
N VAL A 143 17.36 21.30 8.11
CA VAL A 143 17.38 22.77 8.09
C VAL A 143 18.81 23.28 7.89
N ILE A 144 18.95 24.33 7.07
CA ILE A 144 20.14 25.18 7.02
C ILE A 144 19.75 26.59 7.42
N THR A 145 20.54 27.16 8.32
CA THR A 145 20.47 28.57 8.71
C THR A 145 21.69 29.34 8.20
N ASP A 146 21.54 30.65 8.03
CA ASP A 146 22.68 31.56 7.89
C ASP A 146 23.34 31.88 9.25
N GLU A 147 24.39 32.70 9.25
CA GLU A 147 25.13 33.11 10.46
C GLU A 147 24.27 33.86 11.50
N ARG A 148 23.12 34.40 11.09
CA ARG A 148 22.18 35.11 11.97
C ARG A 148 21.04 34.20 12.46
N GLY A 149 21.05 32.93 12.06
CA GLY A 149 20.02 31.95 12.39
C GLY A 149 18.80 32.02 11.46
N ARG A 150 18.83 32.79 10.36
CA ARG A 150 17.70 32.84 9.42
C ARG A 150 17.68 31.55 8.60
N ILE A 151 16.53 30.91 8.48
CA ILE A 151 16.41 29.67 7.69
C ILE A 151 16.52 30.02 6.20
N VAL A 152 17.50 29.43 5.52
CA VAL A 152 17.72 29.61 4.07
C VAL A 152 17.22 28.42 3.26
N ARG A 153 17.14 27.24 3.89
CA ARG A 153 16.65 26.03 3.26
C ARG A 153 16.01 25.12 4.30
N PHE A 154 14.86 24.58 3.94
CA PHE A 154 14.12 23.60 4.72
C PHE A 154 13.71 22.46 3.79
N LEU A 155 13.93 21.22 4.21
CA LEU A 155 13.49 20.03 3.46
C LEU A 155 12.97 18.96 4.42
N GLU A 156 11.69 18.61 4.30
CA GLU A 156 11.08 17.55 5.10
C GLU A 156 11.50 16.15 4.59
N LYS A 157 11.97 15.28 5.51
CA LYS A 157 12.26 13.85 5.31
C LYS A 157 13.07 13.53 4.04
N PRO A 158 14.35 13.91 4.01
CA PRO A 158 15.20 13.67 2.86
C PRO A 158 15.54 12.18 2.72
N ASN A 159 15.73 11.73 1.49
CA ASN A 159 16.51 10.53 1.23
C ASN A 159 18.01 10.85 1.43
N TRP A 160 18.88 9.84 1.62
CA TRP A 160 20.33 10.07 1.81
C TRP A 160 20.98 11.00 0.77
N GLY A 161 20.55 10.93 -0.50
CA GLY A 161 21.05 11.82 -1.57
C GLY A 161 20.58 13.28 -1.48
N GLN A 162 19.65 13.59 -0.59
CA GLN A 162 19.10 14.92 -0.35
C GLN A 162 19.52 15.48 1.02
N VAL A 163 20.19 14.71 1.86
CA VAL A 163 20.70 15.17 3.16
C VAL A 163 21.82 16.18 2.93
N PHE A 164 21.61 17.40 3.42
CA PHE A 164 22.58 18.50 3.29
C PHE A 164 23.02 19.09 4.64
N SER A 165 22.47 18.60 5.76
CA SER A 165 22.76 19.04 7.13
C SER A 165 22.40 17.92 8.12
N ASP A 166 23.05 17.91 9.28
CA ASP A 166 22.76 17.07 10.44
C ASP A 166 21.82 17.74 11.45
N THR A 167 21.40 18.96 11.14
CA THR A 167 20.54 19.80 11.97
C THR A 167 19.09 19.64 11.54
N VAL A 168 18.24 19.20 12.47
CA VAL A 168 16.87 18.77 12.22
C VAL A 168 15.84 19.59 12.99
N ASN A 169 14.64 19.67 12.43
CA ASN A 169 13.43 20.20 13.06
C ASN A 169 13.00 19.29 14.21
N THR A 170 12.85 19.86 15.41
CA THR A 170 12.53 19.11 16.64
C THR A 170 11.03 18.96 16.91
N GLY A 171 10.17 19.61 16.12
CA GLY A 171 8.75 19.71 16.44
C GLY A 171 8.43 20.77 17.51
N ILE A 172 9.40 21.62 17.87
CA ILE A 172 9.26 22.68 18.86
C ILE A 172 9.38 24.05 18.17
N TYR A 173 8.37 24.90 18.31
CA TYR A 173 8.26 26.17 17.62
C TYR A 173 7.85 27.30 18.56
N VAL A 174 8.33 28.52 18.29
CA VAL A 174 7.73 29.77 18.79
C VAL A 174 7.13 30.49 17.59
N LEU A 175 5.83 30.78 17.63
CA LEU A 175 5.06 31.29 16.50
C LEU A 175 4.27 32.54 16.89
N GLU A 176 4.15 33.46 15.94
CA GLU A 176 3.25 34.61 16.03
C GLU A 176 1.87 34.29 15.44
N PRO A 177 0.76 34.84 15.99
CA PRO A 177 -0.61 34.57 15.49
C PRO A 177 -0.83 34.90 14.00
N GLU A 178 -0.03 35.81 13.42
CA GLU A 178 -0.08 36.17 11.99
C GLU A 178 0.17 34.97 11.06
N ILE A 179 0.79 33.88 11.54
CA ILE A 179 0.95 32.65 10.74
C ILE A 179 -0.39 32.06 10.26
N PHE A 180 -1.50 32.32 10.97
CA PHE A 180 -2.84 31.87 10.57
C PHE A 180 -3.39 32.61 9.34
N ASP A 181 -2.81 33.73 8.92
CA ASP A 181 -3.25 34.44 7.71
C ASP A 181 -2.76 33.75 6.42
N LEU A 182 -1.86 32.76 6.56
CA LEU A 182 -1.32 32.01 5.43
C LEU A 182 -2.20 30.83 4.99
N TYR A 183 -3.17 30.41 5.81
CA TYR A 183 -3.98 29.22 5.54
C TYR A 183 -5.35 29.23 6.23
N ASP A 184 -6.35 28.61 5.60
CA ASP A 184 -7.72 28.58 6.11
C ASP A 184 -7.91 27.55 7.26
N LYS A 185 -8.97 27.72 8.06
CA LYS A 185 -9.35 26.75 9.09
C LYS A 185 -9.99 25.51 8.45
N GLY A 186 -9.68 24.32 8.96
CA GLY A 186 -10.34 23.07 8.58
C GLY A 186 -9.78 22.39 7.32
N ILE A 187 -8.66 22.87 6.78
CA ILE A 187 -7.93 22.18 5.71
C ILE A 187 -6.82 21.31 6.29
N ASN A 188 -6.43 20.26 5.55
CA ASN A 188 -5.26 19.46 5.88
C ASN A 188 -3.99 20.24 5.52
N PHE A 189 -3.22 20.67 6.52
CA PHE A 189 -2.06 21.55 6.38
C PHE A 189 -0.98 21.21 7.41
N ASP A 190 0.27 21.09 6.99
CA ASP A 190 1.41 20.67 7.83
C ASP A 190 2.45 21.78 8.02
N PHE A 191 3.07 21.84 9.20
CA PHE A 191 4.14 22.81 9.50
C PHE A 191 5.34 22.63 8.56
N SER A 192 5.91 21.42 8.54
CA SER A 192 7.12 21.13 7.77
C SER A 192 6.90 21.07 6.26
N LYS A 193 5.75 20.55 5.83
CA LYS A 193 5.48 20.29 4.41
C LYS A 193 4.89 21.50 3.70
N ASP A 194 4.08 22.30 4.40
CA ASP A 194 3.30 23.38 3.79
C ASP A 194 3.67 24.75 4.39
N LEU A 195 3.54 24.96 5.70
CA LEU A 195 3.71 26.29 6.31
C LEU A 195 5.12 26.86 6.16
N PHE A 196 6.16 26.14 6.62
CA PHE A 196 7.53 26.68 6.57
C PHE A 196 8.04 26.88 5.14
N PRO A 197 7.81 25.97 4.18
CA PRO A 197 8.10 26.25 2.77
C PRO A 197 7.37 27.48 2.23
N LEU A 198 6.09 27.66 2.56
CA LEU A 198 5.31 28.83 2.14
C LEU A 198 5.82 30.15 2.76
N MET A 199 6.23 30.12 4.03
CA MET A 199 6.87 31.25 4.70
C MET A 199 8.19 31.64 4.03
N LEU A 200 9.00 30.65 3.64
CA LEU A 200 10.25 30.88 2.90
C LEU A 200 9.99 31.50 1.52
N GLU A 201 9.02 30.96 0.78
CA GLU A 201 8.61 31.48 -0.54
C GLU A 201 8.13 32.93 -0.44
N LYS A 202 7.34 33.26 0.60
CA LYS A 202 6.84 34.60 0.87
C LYS A 202 7.85 35.51 1.60
N ASN A 203 9.07 35.04 1.83
CA ASN A 203 10.17 35.79 2.47
C ASN A 203 9.82 36.31 3.88
N TRP A 204 9.06 35.55 4.66
CA TRP A 204 8.75 35.86 6.06
C TRP A 204 10.00 35.71 6.95
N ASN A 205 9.93 36.26 8.17
CA ASN A 205 10.99 36.19 9.16
C ASN A 205 11.02 34.81 9.86
N LEU A 206 11.50 33.79 9.13
CA LEU A 206 11.64 32.42 9.62
C LEU A 206 13.09 32.16 10.10
N TYR A 207 13.23 31.81 11.38
CA TYR A 207 14.53 31.60 12.03
C TYR A 207 14.63 30.22 12.69
N GLY A 208 15.86 29.75 12.90
CA GLY A 208 16.16 28.49 13.58
C GLY A 208 17.25 28.67 14.64
N ILE A 209 17.08 28.04 15.80
CA ILE A 209 18.04 28.05 16.91
C ILE A 209 18.38 26.64 17.36
N SER A 210 19.67 26.31 17.45
CA SER A 210 20.13 25.03 18.00
C SER A 210 20.37 25.15 19.50
N LEU A 211 19.60 24.41 20.29
CA LEU A 211 19.72 24.40 21.75
C LEU A 211 20.59 23.24 22.22
N LYS A 212 21.20 23.40 23.41
CA LYS A 212 21.90 22.32 24.11
C LYS A 212 20.92 21.62 25.07
N GLY A 213 21.02 20.30 25.14
CA GLY A 213 20.20 19.45 25.99
C GLY A 213 19.87 18.12 25.30
N TYR A 214 19.07 17.31 25.96
CA TYR A 214 18.47 16.10 25.44
C TYR A 214 17.24 16.43 24.60
N TRP A 215 17.10 15.74 23.47
CA TRP A 215 15.87 15.69 22.71
C TRP A 215 15.77 14.35 22.00
N ASN A 216 14.60 13.73 22.12
CA ASN A 216 14.26 12.55 21.36
C ASN A 216 12.76 12.53 21.02
N ASP A 217 12.42 12.27 19.76
CA ASP A 217 11.06 11.90 19.34
C ASP A 217 10.91 10.38 19.48
N ILE A 218 9.87 9.95 20.20
CA ILE A 218 9.57 8.54 20.35
C ILE A 218 8.87 8.00 19.09
N GLY A 219 9.55 7.99 17.93
CA GLY A 219 9.00 7.59 16.64
C GLY A 219 8.86 6.08 16.44
N SER A 220 9.64 5.28 17.15
CA SER A 220 9.81 3.84 16.99
C SER A 220 9.96 3.10 18.32
N LEU A 221 9.86 1.77 18.29
CA LEU A 221 10.03 0.92 19.48
C LEU A 221 11.46 1.04 20.05
N GLU A 222 12.47 1.13 19.18
CA GLU A 222 13.86 1.27 19.60
C GLU A 222 14.11 2.62 20.26
N GLU A 223 13.62 3.71 19.67
CA GLU A 223 13.71 5.05 20.29
C GLU A 223 12.98 5.09 21.64
N TYR A 224 11.80 4.45 21.75
CA TYR A 224 11.09 4.32 23.02
C TYR A 224 11.93 3.58 24.09
N ILE A 225 12.53 2.45 23.72
CA ILE A 225 13.39 1.66 24.61
C ILE A 225 14.62 2.48 25.02
N ASN A 226 15.28 3.11 24.06
CA ASN A 226 16.47 3.93 24.31
C ASN A 226 16.14 5.11 25.23
N THR A 227 15.05 5.84 24.98
CA THR A 227 14.62 6.98 25.81
C THR A 227 14.48 6.57 27.28
N ASN A 228 13.84 5.42 27.52
CA ASN A 228 13.66 4.88 28.86
C ASN A 228 15.01 4.54 29.54
N PHE A 229 15.96 3.97 28.79
CA PHE A 229 17.28 3.63 29.33
C PHE A 229 18.26 4.82 29.39
N ASP A 230 18.02 5.90 28.65
CA ASP A 230 18.81 7.13 28.73
C ASP A 230 18.61 7.83 30.09
N PHE A 231 17.44 7.68 30.72
CA PHE A 231 17.23 8.07 32.12
C PHE A 231 18.22 7.38 33.06
N PHE A 232 18.49 6.08 32.86
CA PHE A 232 19.45 5.33 33.68
C PHE A 232 20.90 5.76 33.46
N LYS A 233 21.22 6.34 32.29
CA LYS A 233 22.55 6.89 32.00
C LYS A 233 22.75 8.29 32.58
N GLY A 234 21.68 8.93 33.08
CA GLY A 234 21.70 10.32 33.51
C GLY A 234 21.84 11.30 32.34
N GLU A 235 21.42 10.91 31.13
CA GLU A 235 21.46 11.76 29.93
C GLU A 235 20.26 12.72 29.87
N ILE A 236 19.24 12.54 30.71
CA ILE A 236 18.00 13.31 30.76
C ILE A 236 17.86 13.94 32.14
N ASP A 237 17.76 15.27 32.22
CA ASP A 237 17.57 16.01 33.48
C ASP A 237 16.08 16.32 33.72
N LEU A 238 15.29 15.28 34.07
CA LEU A 238 13.88 15.41 34.41
C LEU A 238 13.60 14.80 35.80
N PRO A 239 12.74 15.43 36.62
CA PRO A 239 12.47 14.95 37.97
C PRO A 239 11.72 13.61 37.94
N LEU A 240 12.22 12.62 38.69
CA LEU A 240 11.55 11.34 38.95
C LEU A 240 11.03 11.34 40.39
N GLU A 241 9.74 11.07 40.59
CA GLU A 241 9.23 10.83 41.94
C GLU A 241 9.60 9.40 42.38
N ALA A 242 10.60 9.29 43.25
CA ALA A 242 10.99 8.04 43.89
C ALA A 242 10.94 8.21 45.42
N CYS A 243 10.34 7.24 46.10
CA CYS A 243 10.20 7.26 47.56
C CYS A 243 11.47 6.77 48.25
N CYS A 244 12.25 5.92 47.57
CA CYS A 244 13.53 5.44 48.04
C CYS A 244 14.48 5.20 46.85
N VAL A 245 15.73 5.61 47.02
CA VAL A 245 16.85 5.21 46.15
C VAL A 245 17.72 4.28 46.99
N LEU A 246 17.78 2.99 46.64
CA LEU A 246 18.71 2.04 47.25
C LEU A 246 20.10 2.16 46.60
N ASP A 247 21.11 1.60 47.26
CA ASP A 247 22.46 1.49 46.71
C ASP A 247 22.43 0.82 45.31
N ASN A 248 23.30 1.28 44.40
CA ASN A 248 23.43 0.82 43.01
C ASN A 248 22.31 1.24 42.03
N ASN A 249 21.74 2.44 42.16
CA ASN A 249 20.77 3.02 41.20
C ASN A 249 19.46 2.22 41.09
N ILE A 250 18.85 1.89 42.22
CA ILE A 250 17.54 1.23 42.26
C ILE A 250 16.51 2.21 42.84
N TRP A 251 15.49 2.55 42.06
CA TRP A 251 14.40 3.47 42.41
C TRP A 251 13.12 2.69 42.70
N LEU A 252 12.57 2.91 43.90
CA LEU A 252 11.33 2.29 44.35
C LEU A 252 10.27 3.35 44.64
N GLN A 253 9.06 3.12 44.13
CA GLN A 253 7.87 3.87 44.51
C GLN A 253 7.17 3.21 45.72
N ASP A 254 6.10 3.84 46.21
CA ASP A 254 5.39 3.40 47.41
C ASP A 254 4.76 2.00 47.26
N GLY A 255 4.67 1.26 48.36
CA GLY A 255 3.96 -0.02 48.41
C GLY A 255 4.62 -1.18 47.64
N VAL A 256 5.88 -1.06 47.23
CA VAL A 256 6.63 -2.16 46.61
C VAL A 256 6.97 -3.23 47.66
N GLU A 257 6.60 -4.49 47.38
CA GLU A 257 6.89 -5.64 48.24
C GLU A 257 7.93 -6.54 47.58
N ILE A 258 9.06 -6.80 48.25
CA ILE A 258 10.16 -7.61 47.72
C ILE A 258 10.48 -8.73 48.71
N ASP A 259 10.48 -9.98 48.24
CA ASP A 259 10.91 -11.14 49.03
C ASP A 259 12.41 -11.06 49.37
N GLU A 260 12.79 -11.48 50.57
CA GLU A 260 14.19 -11.43 51.08
C GLU A 260 15.20 -12.18 50.19
N THR A 261 14.74 -13.14 49.41
CA THR A 261 15.60 -13.95 48.52
C THR A 261 15.64 -13.44 47.08
N ALA A 262 14.92 -12.37 46.75
CA ALA A 262 14.94 -11.78 45.41
C ALA A 262 16.29 -11.09 45.13
N GLU A 263 16.78 -11.23 43.90
CA GLU A 263 18.03 -10.61 43.44
C GLU A 263 17.69 -9.40 42.56
N LEU A 264 18.06 -8.20 43.00
CA LEU A 264 17.88 -6.95 42.26
C LEU A 264 19.24 -6.38 41.82
N GLU A 265 19.36 -6.03 40.54
CA GLU A 265 20.57 -5.44 39.96
C GLU A 265 20.20 -4.14 39.22
N GLY A 266 20.72 -3.02 39.70
CA GLY A 266 20.49 -1.73 39.06
C GLY A 266 21.26 -1.56 37.74
N PRO A 267 20.94 -0.52 36.95
CA PRO A 267 19.88 0.45 37.19
C PRO A 267 18.47 -0.14 37.07
N LEU A 268 17.57 0.14 38.02
CA LEU A 268 16.27 -0.52 38.10
C LEU A 268 15.21 0.42 38.65
N PHE A 269 14.07 0.52 37.96
CA PHE A 269 12.91 1.27 38.43
C PHE A 269 11.75 0.32 38.71
N ILE A 270 11.12 0.43 39.89
CA ILE A 270 9.96 -0.36 40.28
C ILE A 270 8.83 0.58 40.75
N GLY A 271 7.72 0.55 40.02
CA GLY A 271 6.54 1.35 40.25
C GLY A 271 5.65 0.82 41.38
N GLU A 272 4.74 1.70 41.81
CA GLU A 272 3.89 1.53 42.99
C GLU A 272 3.15 0.17 43.04
N GLY A 273 3.08 -0.45 44.22
CA GLY A 273 2.28 -1.67 44.45
C GLY A 273 2.79 -2.95 43.78
N THR A 274 3.96 -2.92 43.13
CA THR A 274 4.58 -4.10 42.51
C THR A 274 5.10 -5.08 43.55
N ARG A 275 4.94 -6.38 43.28
CA ARG A 275 5.39 -7.48 44.15
C ARG A 275 6.40 -8.38 43.46
N ILE A 276 7.53 -8.63 44.12
CA ILE A 276 8.61 -9.47 43.64
C ILE A 276 8.73 -10.70 44.53
N GLY A 277 8.43 -11.88 43.97
CA GLY A 277 8.41 -13.16 44.67
C GLY A 277 9.77 -13.80 44.91
N LYS A 278 9.75 -14.86 45.71
CA LYS A 278 10.91 -15.63 46.16
C LYS A 278 11.89 -16.01 45.04
N GLY A 279 13.16 -15.63 45.19
CA GLY A 279 14.23 -15.98 44.26
C GLY A 279 14.07 -15.43 42.84
N ALA A 280 13.18 -14.45 42.63
CA ALA A 280 13.06 -13.75 41.35
C ALA A 280 14.30 -12.87 41.10
N ARG A 281 14.64 -12.66 39.83
CA ARG A 281 15.82 -11.90 39.40
C ARG A 281 15.41 -10.76 38.49
N VAL A 282 15.58 -9.52 38.93
CA VAL A 282 15.19 -8.33 38.15
C VAL A 282 16.39 -7.41 37.99
N ALA A 283 16.80 -7.17 36.75
CA ALA A 283 18.03 -6.45 36.45
C ALA A 283 17.84 -5.44 35.32
N ASN A 284 18.44 -4.25 35.41
CA ASN A 284 18.51 -3.31 34.29
C ASN A 284 17.14 -3.04 33.62
N SER A 285 16.07 -2.84 34.38
CA SER A 285 14.68 -2.88 33.85
C SER A 285 13.81 -1.76 34.41
N ILE A 286 12.66 -1.52 33.78
CA ILE A 286 11.64 -0.57 34.27
C ILE A 286 10.35 -1.37 34.44
N ILE A 287 9.87 -1.44 35.67
CA ILE A 287 8.66 -2.18 36.04
C ILE A 287 7.62 -1.15 36.49
N GLY A 288 6.48 -1.08 35.80
CA GLY A 288 5.37 -0.19 36.13
C GLY A 288 4.65 -0.58 37.43
N ARG A 289 3.43 -0.09 37.60
CA ARG A 289 2.62 -0.29 38.82
C ARG A 289 1.97 -1.66 38.87
N ASN A 290 1.72 -2.16 40.07
CA ASN A 290 0.90 -3.34 40.35
C ASN A 290 1.30 -4.60 39.57
N ASN A 291 2.59 -4.76 39.25
CA ASN A 291 3.08 -5.96 38.60
C ASN A 291 3.25 -7.08 39.63
N TYR A 292 2.93 -8.32 39.25
CA TYR A 292 3.12 -9.49 40.08
C TYR A 292 4.14 -10.43 39.47
N ILE A 293 5.34 -10.47 40.04
CA ILE A 293 6.46 -11.29 39.56
C ILE A 293 6.59 -12.52 40.46
N GLN A 294 6.27 -13.69 39.92
CA GLN A 294 6.25 -14.96 40.67
C GLN A 294 7.66 -15.51 40.97
N PRO A 295 7.76 -16.52 41.85
CA PRO A 295 9.04 -17.10 42.25
C PRO A 295 9.91 -17.55 41.06
N HIS A 296 11.21 -17.29 41.17
CA HIS A 296 12.23 -17.65 40.18
C HIS A 296 12.04 -17.07 38.77
N ALA A 297 11.08 -16.17 38.55
CA ALA A 297 10.99 -15.42 37.31
C ALA A 297 12.21 -14.52 37.12
N SER A 298 12.62 -14.31 35.88
CA SER A 298 13.79 -13.50 35.56
C SER A 298 13.47 -12.45 34.49
N ILE A 299 13.72 -11.18 34.82
CA ILE A 299 13.47 -10.04 33.94
C ILE A 299 14.76 -9.24 33.81
N LYS A 300 15.20 -8.99 32.57
CA LYS A 300 16.43 -8.24 32.30
C LYS A 300 16.28 -7.33 31.09
N LYS A 301 16.78 -6.09 31.16
CA LYS A 301 16.75 -5.12 30.04
C LYS A 301 15.34 -4.92 29.46
N SER A 302 14.30 -5.01 30.28
CA SER A 302 12.92 -5.03 29.81
C SER A 302 12.09 -3.90 30.41
N ILE A 303 11.02 -3.54 29.73
CA ILE A 303 10.08 -2.51 30.15
C ILE A 303 8.71 -3.16 30.30
N LEU A 304 8.17 -3.16 31.51
CA LEU A 304 6.83 -3.65 31.81
C LEU A 304 5.95 -2.46 32.21
N TRP A 305 4.79 -2.30 31.58
CA TRP A 305 3.78 -1.32 32.01
C TRP A 305 3.00 -1.87 33.21
N ASP A 306 1.79 -1.36 33.45
CA ASP A 306 1.05 -1.62 34.67
C ASP A 306 0.28 -2.96 34.62
N ASN A 307 0.05 -3.55 35.80
CA ASN A 307 -0.85 -4.68 36.04
C ASN A 307 -0.48 -5.99 35.31
N ASN A 308 0.80 -6.28 35.09
CA ASN A 308 1.21 -7.55 34.49
C ASN A 308 1.38 -8.67 35.50
N PHE A 309 1.15 -9.89 35.05
CA PHE A 309 1.46 -11.12 35.78
C PHE A 309 2.60 -11.86 35.08
N VAL A 310 3.70 -12.08 35.79
CA VAL A 310 4.85 -12.84 35.29
C VAL A 310 4.95 -14.14 36.10
N GLY A 311 4.68 -15.25 35.44
CA GLY A 311 4.58 -16.58 36.04
C GLY A 311 5.92 -17.15 36.52
N ALA A 312 5.85 -18.19 37.36
CA ALA A 312 7.04 -18.79 37.94
C ALA A 312 8.02 -19.29 36.86
N ASN A 313 9.31 -19.07 37.07
CA ASN A 313 10.38 -19.42 36.12
C ASN A 313 10.23 -18.80 34.71
N ALA A 314 9.38 -17.78 34.52
CA ALA A 314 9.29 -17.07 33.24
C ALA A 314 10.56 -16.24 32.99
N GLU A 315 10.89 -16.02 31.71
CA GLU A 315 12.07 -15.28 31.29
C GLU A 315 11.69 -14.14 30.34
N ILE A 316 12.02 -12.90 30.71
CA ILE A 316 11.81 -11.72 29.86
C ILE A 316 13.17 -11.02 29.66
N ARG A 317 13.56 -10.83 28.40
CA ARG A 317 14.84 -10.25 27.98
C ARG A 317 14.60 -9.21 26.89
N GLY A 318 15.06 -7.98 27.11
CA GLY A 318 15.06 -6.95 26.05
C GLY A 318 13.69 -6.59 25.48
N ALA A 319 12.60 -6.88 26.19
CA ALA A 319 11.24 -6.83 25.64
C ALA A 319 10.40 -5.71 26.26
N VAL A 320 9.39 -5.27 25.52
CA VAL A 320 8.37 -4.33 26.01
C VAL A 320 7.05 -5.05 26.20
N ILE A 321 6.57 -5.07 27.43
CA ILE A 321 5.30 -5.67 27.83
C ILE A 321 4.37 -4.54 28.25
N THR A 322 3.24 -4.41 27.56
CA THR A 322 2.26 -3.35 27.85
C THR A 322 1.36 -3.74 29.03
N GLU A 323 0.16 -3.19 29.15
CA GLU A 323 -0.69 -3.38 30.34
C GLU A 323 -1.47 -4.71 30.34
N ASN A 324 -1.72 -5.25 31.52
CA ASN A 324 -2.58 -6.42 31.73
C ASN A 324 -2.14 -7.70 30.99
N VAL A 325 -0.85 -7.86 30.72
CA VAL A 325 -0.29 -9.06 30.09
C VAL A 325 -0.06 -10.15 31.14
N VAL A 326 -0.40 -11.39 30.77
CA VAL A 326 -0.15 -12.58 31.58
C VAL A 326 0.89 -13.45 30.89
N VAL A 327 2.07 -13.55 31.46
CA VAL A 327 3.08 -14.53 31.05
C VAL A 327 2.96 -15.73 31.98
N ARG A 328 2.53 -16.90 31.48
CA ARG A 328 2.38 -18.10 32.32
C ARG A 328 3.72 -18.76 32.64
N GLU A 329 3.68 -19.79 33.48
CA GLU A 329 4.85 -20.51 33.97
C GLU A 329 5.81 -20.92 32.83
N ARG A 330 7.12 -20.70 33.03
CA ARG A 330 8.17 -21.01 32.03
C ARG A 330 7.99 -20.31 30.66
N GLY A 331 7.15 -19.28 30.54
CA GLY A 331 7.05 -18.48 29.31
C GLY A 331 8.32 -17.65 29.08
N SER A 332 8.77 -17.51 27.83
CA SER A 332 9.99 -16.80 27.47
C SER A 332 9.76 -15.74 26.39
N ILE A 333 10.23 -14.51 26.59
CA ILE A 333 10.10 -13.39 25.65
C ILE A 333 11.47 -12.73 25.47
N PHE A 334 11.90 -12.54 24.22
CA PHE A 334 13.27 -12.14 23.89
C PHE A 334 13.37 -10.76 23.21
N ASP A 335 14.62 -10.34 22.96
CA ASP A 335 15.00 -8.96 22.63
C ASP A 335 14.15 -8.32 21.51
N LEU A 336 13.78 -7.05 21.72
CA LEU A 336 12.96 -6.24 20.81
C LEU A 336 11.54 -6.78 20.54
N ALA A 337 11.09 -7.80 21.29
CA ALA A 337 9.69 -8.21 21.26
C ALA A 337 8.81 -7.14 21.93
N ALA A 338 7.60 -6.94 21.38
CA ALA A 338 6.60 -6.06 21.95
C ALA A 338 5.25 -6.78 22.08
N VAL A 339 4.72 -6.82 23.31
CA VAL A 339 3.50 -7.53 23.64
C VAL A 339 2.39 -6.54 24.01
N GLY A 340 1.33 -6.52 23.21
CA GLY A 340 0.17 -5.64 23.37
C GLY A 340 -0.71 -5.98 24.58
N GLU A 341 -1.63 -5.07 24.89
CA GLU A 341 -2.43 -5.10 26.12
C GLU A 341 -3.26 -6.39 26.20
N LYS A 342 -3.47 -6.95 27.40
CA LYS A 342 -4.31 -8.15 27.62
C LYS A 342 -3.89 -9.38 26.81
N VAL A 343 -2.61 -9.52 26.49
CA VAL A 343 -2.09 -10.75 25.89
C VAL A 343 -1.82 -11.80 26.98
N VAL A 344 -2.14 -13.05 26.68
CA VAL A 344 -1.79 -14.22 27.50
C VAL A 344 -0.74 -15.04 26.77
N ILE A 345 0.45 -15.20 27.34
CA ILE A 345 1.48 -16.11 26.87
C ILE A 345 1.35 -17.44 27.61
N GLY A 346 1.06 -18.52 26.88
CA GLY A 346 0.88 -19.87 27.41
C GLY A 346 2.12 -20.43 28.12
N GLU A 347 1.93 -21.49 28.90
CA GLU A 347 3.02 -22.14 29.65
C GLU A 347 4.09 -22.69 28.70
N GLU A 348 5.36 -22.57 29.07
CA GLU A 348 6.49 -23.07 28.25
C GLU A 348 6.53 -22.52 26.81
N SER A 349 5.85 -21.40 26.55
CA SER A 349 5.81 -20.78 25.21
C SER A 349 6.93 -19.78 25.05
N LYS A 350 7.36 -19.58 23.81
CA LYS A 350 8.50 -18.73 23.48
C LYS A 350 8.13 -17.69 22.43
N VAL A 351 8.42 -16.43 22.70
CA VAL A 351 8.31 -15.32 21.74
C VAL A 351 9.71 -14.95 21.27
N ALA A 352 9.98 -15.15 19.98
CA ALA A 352 11.28 -14.88 19.38
C ALA A 352 11.63 -13.38 19.39
N PRO A 353 12.91 -13.00 19.18
CA PRO A 353 13.33 -11.61 19.10
C PRO A 353 12.61 -10.83 17.98
N GLY A 354 12.31 -9.56 18.23
CA GLY A 354 11.68 -8.64 17.27
C GLY A 354 10.19 -8.91 17.00
N ILE A 355 9.58 -9.87 17.70
CA ILE A 355 8.19 -10.26 17.48
C ILE A 355 7.22 -9.31 18.18
N LYS A 356 6.22 -8.87 17.42
CA LYS A 356 5.14 -7.99 17.85
C LYS A 356 3.83 -8.77 17.94
N ILE A 357 3.21 -8.76 19.12
CA ILE A 357 1.91 -9.40 19.39
C ILE A 357 0.89 -8.31 19.67
N TRP A 358 -0.19 -8.26 18.89
CA TRP A 358 -1.26 -7.26 19.08
C TRP A 358 -2.08 -7.53 20.35
N PRO A 359 -2.81 -6.54 20.87
CA PRO A 359 -3.63 -6.72 22.07
C PRO A 359 -4.66 -7.85 21.98
N GLU A 360 -5.09 -8.35 23.14
CA GLU A 360 -6.18 -9.32 23.32
C GLU A 360 -5.94 -10.65 22.57
N ARG A 361 -4.72 -11.19 22.68
CA ARG A 361 -4.33 -12.48 22.10
C ARG A 361 -4.00 -13.49 23.17
N GLU A 362 -4.31 -14.75 22.90
CA GLU A 362 -3.87 -15.88 23.71
C GLU A 362 -2.92 -16.74 22.86
N ILE A 363 -1.72 -16.94 23.37
CA ILE A 363 -0.72 -17.85 22.82
C ILE A 363 -0.89 -19.17 23.56
N GLU A 364 -1.11 -20.24 22.82
CA GLU A 364 -1.23 -21.58 23.39
C GLU A 364 0.08 -22.01 24.06
N SER A 365 -0.02 -22.86 25.07
CA SER A 365 1.15 -23.42 25.78
C SER A 365 2.06 -24.19 24.82
N ARG A 366 3.37 -24.13 25.07
CA ARG A 366 4.44 -24.83 24.32
C ARG A 366 4.55 -24.42 22.85
N VAL A 367 4.12 -23.22 22.50
CA VAL A 367 4.26 -22.67 21.15
C VAL A 367 5.49 -21.77 21.07
N GLU A 368 6.24 -21.88 19.98
CA GLU A 368 7.26 -20.89 19.62
C GLU A 368 6.70 -19.93 18.56
N VAL A 369 6.48 -18.68 18.96
CA VAL A 369 6.04 -17.59 18.10
C VAL A 369 7.25 -16.99 17.40
N ARG A 370 7.33 -17.19 16.08
CA ARG A 370 8.40 -16.68 15.21
C ARG A 370 7.92 -15.61 14.22
N ASP A 371 6.64 -15.28 14.23
CA ASP A 371 6.02 -14.28 13.36
C ASP A 371 5.16 -13.31 14.17
N ASN A 372 5.04 -12.07 13.69
CA ASN A 372 4.16 -11.07 14.29
C ASN A 372 2.71 -11.56 14.26
N ILE A 373 2.06 -11.59 15.43
CA ILE A 373 0.65 -11.95 15.59
C ILE A 373 -0.17 -10.66 15.53
N VAL A 374 -0.50 -10.29 14.29
CA VAL A 374 -1.45 -9.22 13.97
C VAL A 374 -2.81 -9.89 13.71
N TRP A 375 -3.91 -9.17 13.91
CA TRP A 375 -5.14 -9.46 13.15
C TRP A 375 -4.72 -9.66 11.68
N ARG A 376 -4.85 -10.85 11.09
CA ARG A 376 -4.34 -11.11 9.74
C ARG A 376 -5.48 -11.53 8.82
N PRO A 377 -5.45 -11.01 7.58
CA PRO A 377 -4.33 -11.30 6.66
C PRO A 377 -3.37 -10.18 6.27
N ARG A 378 -2.30 -10.62 5.60
CA ARG A 378 -0.97 -10.06 5.40
C ARG A 378 -0.92 -9.24 4.11
N TRP A 379 -0.99 -7.91 4.19
CA TRP A 379 -0.68 -7.06 3.04
C TRP A 379 0.42 -6.06 3.36
N GLN A 380 1.29 -5.82 2.37
CA GLN A 380 2.17 -4.65 2.37
C GLN A 380 1.30 -3.38 2.39
N LYS A 381 1.89 -2.21 2.62
CA LYS A 381 1.20 -0.90 2.77
C LYS A 381 0.18 -0.55 1.65
N LYS A 382 0.10 -1.32 0.57
CA LYS A 382 -0.81 -1.19 -0.56
C LYS A 382 -1.60 -2.50 -0.76
N LEU A 383 -2.90 -2.36 -0.95
CA LEU A 383 -3.88 -3.44 -1.10
C LEU A 383 -4.05 -3.85 -2.57
N PHE A 384 -4.09 -2.84 -3.44
CA PHE A 384 -4.26 -3.02 -4.88
C PHE A 384 -2.93 -3.12 -5.63
N THR A 385 -2.82 -4.14 -6.48
CA THR A 385 -1.83 -4.31 -7.54
C THR A 385 -2.39 -3.78 -8.87
N ASN A 386 -1.68 -4.01 -9.98
CA ASN A 386 -2.13 -3.59 -11.31
C ASN A 386 -3.33 -4.39 -11.83
N THR A 387 -3.49 -5.63 -11.38
CA THR A 387 -4.59 -6.51 -11.82
C THR A 387 -5.76 -6.52 -10.84
N GLY A 388 -5.56 -6.02 -9.63
CA GLY A 388 -6.58 -5.97 -8.60
C GLY A 388 -5.99 -6.32 -7.26
N VAL A 389 -6.67 -7.17 -6.52
CA VAL A 389 -6.33 -7.49 -5.14
C VAL A 389 -5.94 -8.96 -5.07
N ILE A 390 -4.67 -9.25 -4.76
CA ILE A 390 -4.08 -10.59 -4.87
C ILE A 390 -3.63 -11.10 -3.50
N GLY A 391 -3.84 -12.38 -3.23
CA GLY A 391 -3.28 -13.07 -2.07
C GLY A 391 -3.49 -14.58 -2.12
N GLU A 392 -2.83 -15.32 -1.23
CA GLU A 392 -3.06 -16.77 -1.09
C GLU A 392 -4.51 -17.06 -0.68
N GLY A 393 -5.15 -17.98 -1.39
CA GLY A 393 -6.53 -18.37 -1.15
C GLY A 393 -6.72 -18.94 0.25
N ASN A 394 -7.72 -18.46 0.99
CA ASN A 394 -8.03 -18.89 2.36
C ASN A 394 -6.91 -18.64 3.41
N ILE A 395 -5.85 -17.93 3.03
CA ILE A 395 -4.78 -17.48 3.93
C ILE A 395 -4.78 -15.95 3.95
N ASP A 396 -4.55 -15.33 2.79
CA ASP A 396 -4.60 -13.88 2.61
C ASP A 396 -6.00 -13.41 2.19
N ILE A 397 -6.67 -14.19 1.33
CA ILE A 397 -7.99 -13.89 0.80
C ILE A 397 -9.01 -14.80 1.49
N THR A 398 -9.56 -14.34 2.62
CA THR A 398 -10.56 -15.07 3.41
C THR A 398 -11.98 -14.50 3.21
N PRO A 399 -13.05 -15.24 3.55
CA PRO A 399 -14.42 -14.73 3.48
C PRO A 399 -14.65 -13.42 4.27
N GLU A 400 -14.11 -13.31 5.49
CA GLU A 400 -14.22 -12.13 6.35
C GLU A 400 -13.57 -10.92 5.69
N PHE A 401 -12.42 -11.16 5.10
CA PHE A 401 -11.64 -10.16 4.44
C PHE A 401 -12.31 -9.62 3.17
N VAL A 402 -12.75 -10.50 2.27
CA VAL A 402 -13.44 -10.07 1.04
C VAL A 402 -14.78 -9.40 1.35
N THR A 403 -15.45 -9.81 2.44
CA THR A 403 -16.67 -9.13 2.91
C THR A 403 -16.38 -7.70 3.31
N ARG A 404 -15.36 -7.45 4.16
CA ARG A 404 -14.97 -6.09 4.57
C ARG A 404 -14.51 -5.23 3.39
N LEU A 405 -13.76 -5.82 2.47
CA LEU A 405 -13.29 -5.14 1.28
C LEU A 405 -14.45 -4.78 0.34
N ALA A 406 -15.42 -5.68 0.18
CA ALA A 406 -16.64 -5.43 -0.57
C ALA A 406 -17.49 -4.30 0.04
N VAL A 407 -17.60 -4.24 1.38
CA VAL A 407 -18.26 -3.12 2.09
C VAL A 407 -17.54 -1.80 1.82
N ALA A 408 -16.20 -1.79 1.88
CA ALA A 408 -15.40 -0.59 1.60
C ALA A 408 -15.59 -0.11 0.15
N PHE A 409 -15.57 -1.03 -0.83
CA PHE A 409 -15.84 -0.72 -2.22
C PHE A 409 -17.26 -0.19 -2.43
N ALA A 410 -18.27 -0.88 -1.91
CA ALA A 410 -19.68 -0.48 -2.03
C ALA A 410 -19.93 0.92 -1.45
N SER A 411 -19.21 1.28 -0.39
CA SER A 411 -19.26 2.62 0.21
C SER A 411 -18.72 3.74 -0.68
N THR A 412 -17.99 3.41 -1.77
CA THR A 412 -17.48 4.38 -2.75
C THR A 412 -18.40 4.58 -3.96
N ILE A 413 -19.41 3.72 -4.12
CA ILE A 413 -20.36 3.73 -5.23
C ILE A 413 -21.64 4.49 -4.85
N ASP A 414 -22.22 5.20 -5.82
CA ASP A 414 -23.52 5.89 -5.68
C ASP A 414 -24.60 4.91 -5.20
N ARG A 415 -25.45 5.36 -4.26
CA ARG A 415 -26.53 4.56 -3.68
C ARG A 415 -27.59 4.14 -4.70
N ASN A 416 -27.78 4.91 -5.77
CA ASN A 416 -28.77 4.62 -6.81
C ASN A 416 -28.29 3.62 -7.86
N LYS A 417 -27.01 3.26 -7.85
CA LYS A 417 -26.44 2.31 -8.80
C LYS A 417 -26.25 0.94 -8.15
N SER A 418 -26.58 -0.12 -8.89
CA SER A 418 -26.25 -1.49 -8.51
C SER A 418 -24.76 -1.79 -8.74
N ILE A 419 -24.26 -2.81 -8.05
CA ILE A 419 -22.90 -3.34 -8.23
C ILE A 419 -23.01 -4.75 -8.77
N THR A 420 -22.27 -5.05 -9.85
CA THR A 420 -22.24 -6.41 -10.38
C THR A 420 -21.24 -7.28 -9.65
N VAL A 421 -21.54 -8.56 -9.44
CA VAL A 421 -20.60 -9.51 -8.85
C VAL A 421 -20.54 -10.78 -9.70
N SER A 422 -19.33 -11.26 -9.98
CA SER A 422 -19.10 -12.51 -10.70
C SER A 422 -17.85 -13.22 -10.21
N SER A 423 -17.70 -14.48 -10.60
CA SER A 423 -16.47 -15.24 -10.36
C SER A 423 -16.12 -16.09 -11.58
N ASP A 424 -14.94 -16.70 -11.57
CA ASP A 424 -14.71 -17.89 -12.38
C ASP A 424 -15.41 -19.13 -11.77
N THR A 425 -15.12 -20.31 -12.31
CA THR A 425 -15.85 -21.56 -12.07
C THR A 425 -15.29 -22.40 -10.92
N TYR A 426 -14.30 -21.91 -10.18
CA TYR A 426 -13.65 -22.68 -9.10
C TYR A 426 -14.41 -22.58 -7.77
N GLY A 427 -14.32 -23.63 -6.94
CA GLY A 427 -15.09 -23.72 -5.70
C GLY A 427 -14.78 -22.60 -4.70
N LEU A 428 -13.50 -22.24 -4.54
CA LEU A 428 -13.06 -21.17 -3.64
C LEU A 428 -13.59 -19.81 -4.06
N THR A 429 -13.44 -19.44 -5.33
CA THR A 429 -13.87 -18.14 -5.87
C THR A 429 -15.39 -18.01 -5.85
N SER A 430 -16.13 -19.09 -6.17
CA SER A 430 -17.59 -19.15 -6.04
C SER A 430 -18.06 -19.01 -4.58
N ALA A 431 -17.30 -19.52 -3.60
CA ALA A 431 -17.59 -19.30 -2.17
C ALA A 431 -17.32 -17.84 -1.75
N LEU A 432 -16.17 -17.28 -2.13
CA LEU A 432 -15.80 -15.89 -1.85
C LEU A 432 -16.78 -14.89 -2.49
N LYS A 433 -17.32 -15.21 -3.67
CA LYS A 433 -18.37 -14.43 -4.35
C LYS A 433 -19.57 -14.19 -3.45
N ARG A 434 -20.05 -15.22 -2.73
CA ARG A 434 -21.20 -15.10 -1.80
C ARG A 434 -20.88 -14.18 -0.62
N ALA A 435 -19.64 -14.23 -0.12
CA ALA A 435 -19.17 -13.33 0.94
C ALA A 435 -19.12 -11.87 0.46
N VAL A 436 -18.63 -11.63 -0.76
CA VAL A 436 -18.64 -10.31 -1.42
C VAL A 436 -20.06 -9.78 -1.59
N ILE A 437 -20.99 -10.58 -2.12
CA ILE A 437 -22.41 -10.23 -2.28
C ILE A 437 -22.99 -9.77 -0.93
N SER A 438 -22.75 -10.55 0.12
CA SER A 438 -23.22 -10.24 1.47
C SER A 438 -22.67 -8.90 1.97
N GLY A 439 -21.36 -8.65 1.76
CA GLY A 439 -20.73 -7.37 2.13
C GLY A 439 -21.36 -6.16 1.42
N ILE A 440 -21.65 -6.27 0.13
CA ILE A 440 -22.27 -5.18 -0.64
C ILE A 440 -23.69 -4.89 -0.14
N GLN A 441 -24.50 -5.93 0.11
CA GLN A 441 -25.87 -5.74 0.62
C GLN A 441 -25.87 -5.08 2.01
N LEU A 442 -24.94 -5.47 2.89
CA LEU A 442 -24.76 -4.87 4.22
C LEU A 442 -24.33 -3.40 4.17
N ALA A 443 -23.75 -2.96 3.05
CA ALA A 443 -23.45 -1.55 2.79
C ALA A 443 -24.64 -0.76 2.21
N GLY A 444 -25.79 -1.41 2.01
CA GLY A 444 -27.00 -0.80 1.45
C GLY A 444 -26.90 -0.49 -0.03
N ARG A 445 -26.28 -1.40 -0.80
CA ARG A 445 -26.16 -1.32 -2.25
C ARG A 445 -26.77 -2.55 -2.89
N ASN A 446 -27.49 -2.35 -4.00
CA ASN A 446 -28.11 -3.42 -4.74
C ASN A 446 -27.05 -4.23 -5.51
N VAL A 447 -27.21 -5.54 -5.53
CA VAL A 447 -26.28 -6.48 -6.17
C VAL A 447 -26.93 -7.15 -7.37
N LEU A 448 -26.21 -7.15 -8.50
CA LEU A 448 -26.51 -7.94 -9.68
C LEU A 448 -25.48 -9.06 -9.82
N GLU A 449 -25.84 -10.30 -9.53
CA GLU A 449 -24.94 -11.44 -9.74
C GLU A 449 -24.94 -11.87 -11.21
N LEU A 450 -23.78 -11.86 -11.87
CA LEU A 450 -23.64 -12.27 -13.28
C LEU A 450 -23.25 -13.75 -13.45
N GLY A 451 -23.11 -14.49 -12.35
CA GLY A 451 -22.78 -15.90 -12.34
C GLY A 451 -21.27 -16.20 -12.43
N GLU A 452 -20.97 -17.38 -12.95
CA GLU A 452 -19.60 -17.88 -13.17
C GLU A 452 -19.24 -17.65 -14.65
N ILE A 453 -18.41 -16.64 -14.90
CA ILE A 453 -18.14 -16.08 -16.23
C ILE A 453 -16.69 -15.61 -16.31
N THR A 454 -16.23 -15.20 -17.49
CA THR A 454 -14.91 -14.60 -17.67
C THR A 454 -14.90 -13.12 -17.29
N THR A 455 -13.71 -12.57 -17.08
CA THR A 455 -13.52 -11.13 -16.86
C THR A 455 -14.09 -10.28 -17.98
N ALA A 456 -13.88 -10.64 -19.25
CA ALA A 456 -14.43 -9.91 -20.40
C ALA A 456 -15.97 -9.82 -20.37
N VAL A 457 -16.64 -10.94 -20.06
CA VAL A 457 -18.10 -10.99 -19.92
C VAL A 457 -18.56 -10.15 -18.72
N ALA A 458 -17.79 -10.14 -17.62
CA ALA A 458 -18.10 -9.33 -16.45
C ALA A 458 -18.00 -7.82 -16.75
N ARG A 459 -16.95 -7.39 -17.48
CA ARG A 459 -16.77 -6.00 -17.94
C ARG A 459 -17.93 -5.55 -18.82
N TYR A 460 -18.31 -6.38 -19.78
CA TYR A 460 -19.48 -6.13 -20.64
C TYR A 460 -20.76 -6.03 -19.81
N GLY A 461 -20.94 -6.93 -18.83
CA GLY A 461 -22.10 -6.92 -17.94
C GLY A 461 -22.26 -5.63 -17.14
N ILE A 462 -21.17 -5.03 -16.64
CA ILE A 462 -21.19 -3.74 -15.94
C ILE A 462 -21.80 -2.66 -16.84
N ILE A 463 -21.32 -2.56 -18.08
CA ILE A 463 -21.73 -1.53 -19.05
C ILE A 463 -23.17 -1.78 -19.49
N ASN A 464 -23.51 -3.03 -19.84
CA ASN A 464 -24.83 -3.40 -20.34
C ASN A 464 -25.92 -3.23 -19.28
N MET A 465 -25.59 -3.46 -18.00
CA MET A 465 -26.50 -3.28 -16.87
C MET A 465 -26.48 -1.86 -16.29
N GLN A 466 -25.66 -0.95 -16.84
CA GLN A 466 -25.48 0.41 -16.33
C GLN A 466 -25.14 0.45 -14.83
N ALA A 467 -24.36 -0.53 -14.38
CA ALA A 467 -23.97 -0.66 -12.98
C ALA A 467 -22.94 0.42 -12.59
N GLY A 468 -22.87 0.76 -11.29
CA GLY A 468 -21.90 1.73 -10.78
C GLY A 468 -20.46 1.19 -10.70
N GLY A 469 -20.32 -0.12 -10.87
CA GLY A 469 -19.05 -0.84 -10.87
C GLY A 469 -19.27 -2.33 -10.66
N GLY A 470 -18.19 -3.09 -10.53
CA GLY A 470 -18.28 -4.52 -10.32
C GLY A 470 -17.06 -5.13 -9.63
N ILE A 471 -17.26 -6.33 -9.09
CA ILE A 471 -16.20 -7.18 -8.53
C ILE A 471 -16.23 -8.52 -9.26
N HIS A 472 -15.10 -8.89 -9.85
CA HIS A 472 -14.89 -10.20 -10.45
C HIS A 472 -13.83 -10.98 -9.66
N ILE A 473 -14.11 -12.23 -9.29
CA ILE A 473 -13.22 -13.04 -8.45
C ILE A 473 -12.72 -14.24 -9.24
N ARG A 474 -11.40 -14.39 -9.36
CA ARG A 474 -10.81 -15.50 -10.10
C ARG A 474 -9.55 -16.03 -9.46
N LEU A 475 -9.13 -17.23 -9.84
CA LEU A 475 -7.79 -17.72 -9.52
C LEU A 475 -6.75 -17.02 -10.40
N SER A 476 -5.55 -16.86 -9.86
CA SER A 476 -4.44 -16.27 -10.60
C SER A 476 -3.92 -17.26 -11.63
N TYR A 477 -3.86 -16.75 -12.85
CA TYR A 477 -3.27 -17.38 -14.00
C TYR A 477 -1.79 -17.80 -13.79
N ASN A 478 -0.99 -16.97 -13.09
CA ASN A 478 0.43 -17.21 -12.85
C ASN A 478 0.67 -18.20 -11.70
N ASN A 479 -0.21 -18.18 -10.69
CA ASN A 479 -0.09 -19.00 -9.49
C ASN A 479 -1.48 -19.41 -9.02
N PRO A 480 -1.92 -20.64 -9.33
CA PRO A 480 -3.27 -21.10 -9.04
C PRO A 480 -3.66 -21.14 -7.55
N GLU A 481 -2.70 -21.06 -6.62
CA GLU A 481 -2.95 -20.94 -5.18
C GLU A 481 -3.37 -19.53 -4.76
N LYS A 482 -3.20 -18.53 -5.65
CA LYS A 482 -3.56 -17.14 -5.38
C LYS A 482 -4.94 -16.81 -5.96
N VAL A 483 -5.72 -16.05 -5.21
CA VAL A 483 -6.99 -15.46 -5.65
C VAL A 483 -6.74 -14.01 -6.07
N VAL A 484 -7.42 -13.58 -7.12
CA VAL A 484 -7.46 -12.21 -7.62
C VAL A 484 -8.89 -11.69 -7.50
N LEU A 485 -9.09 -10.58 -6.78
CA LEU A 485 -10.32 -9.79 -6.85
C LEU A 485 -10.10 -8.57 -7.73
N GLU A 486 -10.79 -8.52 -8.86
CA GLU A 486 -10.73 -7.40 -9.80
C GLU A 486 -11.90 -6.46 -9.52
N PHE A 487 -11.57 -5.23 -9.12
CA PHE A 487 -12.54 -4.17 -8.90
C PHE A 487 -12.59 -3.28 -10.13
N MET A 488 -13.80 -3.02 -10.62
CA MET A 488 -14.03 -2.29 -11.86
C MET A 488 -14.99 -1.13 -11.62
N ASN A 489 -14.79 -0.02 -12.33
CA ASN A 489 -15.69 1.13 -12.30
C ASN A 489 -16.88 0.93 -13.28
N GLU A 490 -17.78 1.91 -13.34
CA GLU A 490 -18.95 1.92 -14.22
C GLU A 490 -18.66 1.79 -15.73
N LYS A 491 -17.40 1.99 -16.16
CA LYS A 491 -16.97 1.82 -17.55
C LYS A 491 -16.47 0.40 -17.84
N GLY A 492 -16.54 -0.51 -16.86
CA GLY A 492 -16.02 -1.87 -16.98
C GLY A 492 -14.49 -1.96 -16.97
N VAL A 493 -13.78 -0.90 -16.57
CA VAL A 493 -12.31 -0.90 -16.47
C VAL A 493 -11.86 -1.04 -15.02
N ASN A 494 -10.66 -1.59 -14.78
CA ASN A 494 -10.12 -1.70 -13.42
C ASN A 494 -10.06 -0.33 -12.75
N LEU A 495 -10.25 -0.29 -11.43
CA LEU A 495 -10.26 0.97 -10.68
C LEU A 495 -8.96 1.77 -10.91
N PRO A 496 -9.04 3.05 -11.30
CA PRO A 496 -7.89 3.95 -11.33
C PRO A 496 -7.27 4.14 -9.94
N ALA A 497 -6.00 4.52 -9.88
CA ALA A 497 -5.26 4.67 -8.62
C ALA A 497 -5.93 5.58 -7.56
N PRO A 498 -6.57 6.72 -7.91
CA PRO A 498 -7.32 7.52 -6.94
C PRO A 498 -8.48 6.75 -6.28
N ASP A 499 -9.19 5.94 -7.06
CA ASP A 499 -10.33 5.14 -6.56
C ASP A 499 -9.85 3.95 -5.73
N GLN A 500 -8.76 3.30 -6.13
CA GLN A 500 -8.10 2.29 -5.31
C GLN A 500 -7.76 2.84 -3.92
N LYS A 501 -7.13 4.03 -3.85
CA LYS A 501 -6.79 4.71 -2.59
C LYS A 501 -8.02 5.05 -1.74
N ARG A 502 -9.15 5.42 -2.38
CA ARG A 502 -10.43 5.66 -1.66
C ARG A 502 -10.94 4.38 -1.00
N VAL A 503 -10.92 3.27 -1.72
CA VAL A 503 -11.33 1.96 -1.19
C VAL A 503 -10.37 1.51 -0.08
N GLU A 504 -9.05 1.62 -0.29
CA GLU A 504 -8.03 1.32 0.72
C GLU A 504 -8.22 2.14 1.99
N LYS A 505 -8.40 3.46 1.86
CA LYS A 505 -8.64 4.33 3.01
C LYS A 505 -9.83 3.83 3.81
N LYS A 506 -10.98 3.57 3.18
CA LYS A 506 -12.17 3.04 3.87
C LYS A 506 -11.94 1.65 4.46
N PHE A 507 -11.20 0.78 3.78
CA PHE A 507 -10.88 -0.55 4.29
C PHE A 507 -10.01 -0.51 5.54
N PHE A 508 -8.92 0.27 5.53
CA PHE A 508 -7.96 0.36 6.63
C PHE A 508 -8.43 1.22 7.81
N THR A 509 -9.26 2.23 7.55
CA THR A 509 -9.86 3.07 8.61
C THR A 509 -11.11 2.43 9.23
N GLU A 510 -11.62 1.35 8.63
CA GLU A 510 -12.91 0.74 8.97
C GLU A 510 -14.10 1.71 8.90
N ASP A 511 -13.97 2.80 8.13
CA ASP A 511 -15.01 3.77 7.85
C ASP A 511 -15.98 3.23 6.77
N TYR A 512 -16.76 2.23 7.20
CA TYR A 512 -17.76 1.56 6.40
C TYR A 512 -19.12 2.27 6.51
N ASN A 513 -19.80 2.46 5.39
CA ASN A 513 -21.24 2.74 5.45
C ASN A 513 -21.95 1.43 5.82
N ARG A 514 -22.51 1.34 7.02
CA ARG A 514 -23.41 0.23 7.40
C ARG A 514 -24.85 0.66 7.16
N ALA A 515 -25.58 -0.12 6.39
CA ALA A 515 -26.97 0.18 6.13
C ALA A 515 -27.84 -0.08 7.38
N PRO A 516 -28.79 0.81 7.69
CA PRO A 516 -29.89 0.50 8.59
C PRO A 516 -30.65 -0.76 8.15
N VAL A 517 -31.34 -1.43 9.08
CA VAL A 517 -32.08 -2.68 8.81
C VAL A 517 -33.07 -2.55 7.65
N ASN A 518 -33.69 -1.38 7.46
CA ASN A 518 -34.67 -1.14 6.40
C ASN A 518 -34.05 -0.77 5.05
N ASP A 519 -32.73 -0.60 5.00
CA ASP A 519 -31.97 -0.06 3.86
C ASP A 519 -30.95 -1.08 3.32
N ILE A 520 -31.10 -2.36 3.67
CA ILE A 520 -30.27 -3.44 3.13
C ILE A 520 -30.49 -3.54 1.62
N GLY A 521 -29.39 -3.69 0.88
CA GLY A 521 -29.44 -3.75 -0.58
C GLY A 521 -30.10 -5.01 -1.12
N ASP A 522 -30.84 -4.87 -2.22
CA ASP A 522 -31.50 -5.97 -2.91
C ASP A 522 -30.48 -6.87 -3.64
N TYR A 523 -30.85 -8.12 -3.86
CA TYR A 523 -30.07 -9.08 -4.64
C TYR A 523 -30.90 -9.58 -5.84
N ALA A 524 -30.28 -9.58 -7.02
CA ALA A 524 -30.84 -10.21 -8.21
C ALA A 524 -29.78 -10.99 -8.97
N LEU A 525 -30.15 -12.19 -9.42
CA LEU A 525 -29.35 -12.99 -10.35
C LEU A 525 -29.68 -12.59 -11.78
N VAL A 526 -28.65 -12.32 -12.59
CA VAL A 526 -28.78 -12.01 -14.02
C VAL A 526 -28.41 -13.25 -14.83
N PRO A 527 -29.41 -14.05 -15.28
CA PRO A 527 -29.13 -15.20 -16.11
C PRO A 527 -28.63 -14.78 -17.50
N GLU A 528 -27.95 -15.70 -18.19
CA GLU A 528 -27.62 -15.57 -19.63
C GLU A 528 -26.68 -14.41 -20.04
N MET A 529 -25.91 -13.82 -19.14
CA MET A 529 -24.95 -12.76 -19.48
C MET A 529 -23.97 -13.15 -20.60
N VAL A 530 -23.59 -14.43 -20.68
CA VAL A 530 -22.77 -14.97 -21.77
C VAL A 530 -23.46 -14.79 -23.14
N ASN A 531 -24.78 -15.02 -23.23
CA ASN A 531 -25.51 -14.86 -24.48
C ASN A 531 -25.55 -13.39 -24.89
N GLU A 532 -25.86 -12.49 -23.95
CA GLU A 532 -25.90 -11.04 -24.16
C GLU A 532 -24.55 -10.50 -24.64
N TYR A 533 -23.46 -10.96 -24.04
CA TYR A 533 -22.11 -10.62 -24.46
C TYR A 533 -21.79 -11.11 -25.87
N LEU A 534 -22.10 -12.38 -26.19
CA LEU A 534 -21.91 -12.91 -27.53
C LEU A 534 -22.75 -12.16 -28.57
N TYR A 535 -23.99 -11.80 -28.26
CA TYR A 535 -24.80 -10.95 -29.14
C TYR A 535 -24.16 -9.58 -29.34
N GLY A 536 -23.67 -8.95 -28.26
CA GLY A 536 -22.97 -7.67 -28.33
C GLY A 536 -21.72 -7.69 -29.22
N ILE A 537 -20.96 -8.79 -29.25
CA ILE A 537 -19.83 -8.94 -30.18
C ILE A 537 -20.33 -9.18 -31.60
N LEU A 538 -21.24 -10.14 -31.77
CA LEU A 538 -21.69 -10.58 -33.09
C LEU A 538 -22.47 -9.51 -33.85
N ASP A 539 -23.13 -8.57 -33.16
CA ASP A 539 -23.80 -7.42 -33.77
C ASP A 539 -22.81 -6.41 -34.39
N THR A 540 -21.54 -6.48 -34.02
CA THR A 540 -20.50 -5.54 -34.48
C THR A 540 -19.70 -6.04 -35.68
N VAL A 541 -20.02 -7.24 -36.20
CA VAL A 541 -19.29 -7.92 -37.27
C VAL A 541 -20.21 -8.49 -38.34
N ASP A 542 -19.70 -8.72 -39.56
CA ASP A 542 -20.42 -9.46 -40.61
C ASP A 542 -20.44 -10.96 -40.33
N THR A 543 -21.37 -11.38 -39.47
CA THR A 543 -21.54 -12.79 -39.10
C THR A 543 -21.93 -13.68 -40.27
N GLU A 544 -22.61 -13.14 -41.29
CA GLU A 544 -23.04 -13.91 -42.46
C GLU A 544 -21.85 -14.21 -43.37
N ALA A 545 -20.90 -13.29 -43.51
CA ALA A 545 -19.63 -13.55 -44.18
C ALA A 545 -18.88 -14.70 -43.49
N ILE A 546 -18.75 -14.67 -42.16
CA ILE A 546 -18.05 -15.72 -41.39
C ILE A 546 -18.74 -17.08 -41.59
N LYS A 547 -20.07 -17.15 -41.43
CA LYS A 547 -20.83 -18.40 -41.55
C LYS A 547 -20.70 -19.06 -42.91
N ARG A 548 -20.58 -18.28 -43.99
CA ARG A 548 -20.45 -18.76 -45.37
C ARG A 548 -19.10 -19.41 -45.65
N ASN A 549 -18.06 -19.07 -44.87
CA ASN A 549 -16.72 -19.61 -45.05
C ASN A 549 -16.51 -20.96 -44.35
N TYR A 550 -17.38 -21.35 -43.40
CA TYR A 550 -17.31 -22.63 -42.67
C TYR A 550 -15.93 -22.91 -42.04
N PHE A 551 -15.29 -21.89 -41.46
CA PHE A 551 -13.94 -22.03 -40.93
C PHE A 551 -13.79 -23.17 -39.93
N SER A 552 -12.67 -23.88 -40.04
CA SER A 552 -12.22 -24.91 -39.14
C SER A 552 -11.16 -24.35 -38.18
N VAL A 553 -11.47 -24.39 -36.88
CA VAL A 553 -10.65 -23.76 -35.85
C VAL A 553 -10.14 -24.84 -34.89
N VAL A 554 -8.82 -25.01 -34.84
CA VAL A 554 -8.14 -25.87 -33.87
C VAL A 554 -7.96 -25.10 -32.58
N ILE A 555 -8.47 -25.65 -31.46
CA ILE A 555 -8.51 -24.93 -30.19
C ILE A 555 -8.00 -25.75 -29.01
N ASP A 556 -7.17 -25.11 -28.19
CA ASP A 556 -6.84 -25.51 -26.83
C ASP A 556 -7.33 -24.44 -25.84
N TYR A 557 -8.11 -24.82 -24.82
CA TYR A 557 -8.74 -23.89 -23.88
C TYR A 557 -9.05 -24.57 -22.53
N GLU A 558 -9.31 -23.79 -21.48
CA GLU A 558 -9.76 -24.32 -20.18
C GLU A 558 -11.23 -24.72 -20.22
N TYR A 559 -11.50 -26.02 -20.07
CA TYR A 559 -12.86 -26.52 -20.22
C TYR A 559 -13.80 -26.01 -19.15
N ASP A 560 -13.37 -26.06 -17.88
CA ASP A 560 -14.24 -25.73 -16.75
C ASP A 560 -14.74 -24.28 -16.86
N SER A 561 -13.92 -23.35 -17.34
CA SER A 561 -14.26 -21.92 -17.42
C SER A 561 -14.90 -21.49 -18.74
N LEU A 562 -14.54 -22.10 -19.89
CA LEU A 562 -14.92 -21.57 -21.21
C LEU A 562 -15.84 -22.48 -22.04
N ASN A 563 -16.22 -23.66 -21.55
CA ASN A 563 -17.08 -24.60 -22.30
C ASN A 563 -18.47 -24.03 -22.64
N HIS A 564 -18.97 -23.06 -21.88
CA HIS A 564 -20.23 -22.38 -22.16
C HIS A 564 -20.09 -21.15 -23.09
N LEU A 565 -18.86 -20.73 -23.38
CA LEU A 565 -18.55 -19.53 -24.15
C LEU A 565 -18.02 -19.87 -25.56
N LEU A 566 -16.87 -20.55 -25.64
CA LEU A 566 -16.16 -20.79 -26.91
C LEU A 566 -16.92 -21.72 -27.87
N PRO A 567 -17.38 -22.92 -27.46
CA PRO A 567 -18.17 -23.79 -28.34
C PRO A 567 -19.47 -23.12 -28.80
N LEU A 568 -20.09 -22.30 -27.96
CA LEU A 568 -21.30 -21.56 -28.29
C LEU A 568 -21.03 -20.48 -29.34
N LEU A 569 -19.95 -19.71 -29.20
CA LEU A 569 -19.50 -18.73 -30.19
C LEU A 569 -19.28 -19.40 -31.56
N LEU A 570 -18.42 -20.41 -31.61
CA LEU A 570 -18.06 -21.07 -32.89
C LEU A 570 -19.28 -21.71 -33.56
N LYS A 571 -20.19 -22.29 -32.77
CA LYS A 571 -21.47 -22.79 -33.27
C LYS A 571 -22.33 -21.68 -33.88
N ARG A 572 -22.44 -20.51 -33.24
CA ARG A 572 -23.19 -19.36 -33.78
C ARG A 572 -22.58 -18.81 -35.07
N LEU A 573 -21.25 -18.88 -35.19
CA LEU A 573 -20.50 -18.51 -36.39
C LEU A 573 -20.44 -19.61 -37.45
N ASN A 574 -21.06 -20.77 -37.22
CA ASN A 574 -21.02 -21.92 -38.13
C ASN A 574 -19.58 -22.39 -38.46
N CYS A 575 -18.69 -22.28 -37.48
CA CYS A 575 -17.31 -22.75 -37.56
C CYS A 575 -17.20 -24.19 -37.00
N GLN A 576 -16.35 -25.00 -37.62
CA GLN A 576 -16.01 -26.33 -37.14
C GLN A 576 -14.93 -26.24 -36.05
N MET A 577 -15.23 -26.73 -34.85
CA MET A 577 -14.26 -26.74 -33.74
C MET A 577 -13.50 -28.07 -33.68
N LEU A 578 -12.18 -28.02 -33.76
CA LEU A 578 -11.27 -29.16 -33.58
C LEU A 578 -10.50 -29.01 -32.26
N SER A 579 -10.89 -29.77 -31.23
CA SER A 579 -10.25 -29.65 -29.90
C SER A 579 -9.06 -30.59 -29.74
N THR A 580 -7.99 -30.12 -29.10
CA THR A 580 -6.80 -30.90 -28.78
C THR A 580 -7.02 -32.02 -27.75
N ARG A 581 -8.01 -31.90 -26.85
CA ARG A 581 -8.30 -32.76 -25.67
C ARG A 581 -7.10 -33.14 -24.75
N ASN A 582 -7.24 -32.76 -23.48
CA ASN A 582 -7.10 -33.62 -22.30
C ASN A 582 -8.01 -33.04 -21.21
N TYR A 583 -9.24 -33.54 -21.09
CA TYR A 583 -10.17 -33.10 -20.03
C TYR A 583 -9.81 -33.78 -18.71
N SER A 584 -8.73 -33.33 -18.08
CA SER A 584 -8.51 -33.59 -16.66
C SER A 584 -9.05 -32.41 -15.88
N ARG A 585 -10.05 -32.62 -15.02
CA ARG A 585 -10.37 -31.68 -13.94
C ARG A 585 -9.15 -31.62 -13.03
N THR A 586 -8.29 -30.63 -13.26
CA THR A 586 -7.06 -30.41 -12.49
C THR A 586 -7.35 -29.80 -11.13
N GLY A 587 -8.58 -29.33 -10.87
CA GLY A 587 -8.96 -28.61 -9.65
C GLY A 587 -8.33 -27.22 -9.54
N ARG A 588 -7.46 -26.85 -10.51
CA ARG A 588 -6.74 -25.58 -10.62
C ARG A 588 -6.60 -25.17 -12.09
N PRO A 589 -6.53 -23.88 -12.44
CA PRO A 589 -6.17 -23.45 -13.78
C PRO A 589 -4.74 -23.89 -14.15
N LEU A 590 -4.53 -24.21 -15.43
CA LEU A 590 -3.18 -24.30 -16.01
C LEU A 590 -2.63 -22.88 -16.25
N SER A 591 -1.36 -22.68 -15.90
CA SER A 591 -0.57 -21.50 -16.32
C SER A 591 -0.36 -21.50 -17.84
N LEU A 592 0.07 -20.39 -18.44
CA LEU A 592 0.19 -20.29 -19.91
C LEU A 592 1.50 -20.86 -20.38
N GLN A 593 2.51 -20.99 -19.54
CA GLN A 593 3.62 -21.88 -19.88
C GLN A 593 3.09 -23.32 -20.07
N GLU A 594 2.33 -23.86 -19.11
CA GLU A 594 1.73 -25.19 -19.21
C GLU A 594 0.79 -25.29 -20.43
N ARG A 595 0.02 -24.24 -20.77
CA ARG A 595 -0.84 -24.25 -21.98
C ARG A 595 -0.07 -24.15 -23.27
N LEU A 596 0.99 -23.36 -23.31
CA LEU A 596 1.80 -23.20 -24.52
C LEU A 596 2.53 -24.50 -24.90
N GLU A 597 2.63 -25.49 -23.98
CA GLU A 597 3.02 -26.86 -24.32
C GLU A 597 2.08 -27.51 -25.35
N ALA A 598 0.81 -27.09 -25.40
CA ALA A 598 -0.16 -27.57 -26.37
C ALA A 598 0.12 -27.08 -27.81
N ARG A 599 1.03 -26.11 -28.01
CA ARG A 599 1.33 -25.53 -29.35
C ARG A 599 1.70 -26.58 -30.38
N ASP A 600 2.49 -27.58 -30.00
CA ASP A 600 2.92 -28.64 -30.91
C ASP A 600 1.74 -29.52 -31.33
N LYS A 601 0.81 -29.75 -30.40
CA LYS A 601 -0.40 -30.52 -30.64
C LYS A 601 -1.40 -29.75 -31.50
N VAL A 602 -1.61 -28.46 -31.21
CA VAL A 602 -2.43 -27.54 -32.01
C VAL A 602 -1.91 -27.48 -33.43
N SER A 603 -0.62 -27.18 -33.61
CA SER A 603 0.00 -27.08 -34.94
C SER A 603 -0.04 -28.40 -35.72
N ARG A 604 0.16 -29.54 -35.04
CA ARG A 604 0.00 -30.85 -35.69
C ARG A 604 -1.41 -31.06 -36.20
N ILE A 605 -2.43 -30.80 -35.38
CA ILE A 605 -3.85 -30.98 -35.77
C ILE A 605 -4.21 -29.99 -36.88
N LEU A 606 -3.69 -28.75 -36.81
CA LEU A 606 -3.87 -27.73 -37.84
C LEU A 606 -3.41 -28.24 -39.21
N ASN A 607 -2.20 -28.80 -39.27
CA ASN A 607 -1.64 -29.33 -40.52
C ASN A 607 -2.33 -30.64 -40.96
N GLU A 608 -2.61 -31.56 -40.05
CA GLU A 608 -3.22 -32.87 -40.36
C GLU A 608 -4.65 -32.74 -40.91
N ASN A 609 -5.38 -31.68 -40.52
CA ASN A 609 -6.76 -31.46 -40.92
C ASN A 609 -6.92 -30.29 -41.91
N GLU A 610 -5.80 -29.71 -42.37
CA GLU A 610 -5.78 -28.51 -43.23
C GLU A 610 -6.68 -27.39 -42.69
N ALA A 611 -6.65 -27.20 -41.36
CA ALA A 611 -7.57 -26.30 -40.69
C ALA A 611 -7.14 -24.83 -40.81
N ASP A 612 -8.12 -23.93 -40.77
CA ASP A 612 -7.96 -22.52 -41.13
C ASP A 612 -7.23 -21.69 -40.06
N LEU A 613 -7.42 -22.04 -38.79
CA LEU A 613 -6.86 -21.26 -37.68
C LEU A 613 -6.56 -22.12 -36.45
N GLY A 614 -5.36 -21.95 -35.88
CA GLY A 614 -4.96 -22.56 -34.61
C GLY A 614 -4.94 -21.53 -33.49
N ILE A 615 -5.59 -21.83 -32.36
CA ILE A 615 -5.64 -20.92 -31.20
C ILE A 615 -5.44 -21.64 -29.87
N ILE A 616 -4.79 -20.94 -28.95
CA ILE A 616 -4.70 -21.31 -27.53
C ILE A 616 -5.23 -20.14 -26.71
N VAL A 617 -6.30 -20.41 -25.94
CA VAL A 617 -6.97 -19.41 -25.11
C VAL A 617 -6.63 -19.68 -23.64
N ASP A 618 -6.29 -18.63 -22.90
CA ASP A 618 -6.09 -18.74 -21.45
C ASP A 618 -7.40 -19.04 -20.71
N HIS A 619 -7.33 -19.39 -19.42
CA HIS A 619 -8.53 -19.83 -18.69
C HIS A 619 -9.59 -18.73 -18.51
N ASN A 620 -9.20 -17.46 -18.61
CA ASN A 620 -10.07 -16.30 -18.41
C ASN A 620 -10.48 -15.62 -19.72
N ALA A 621 -10.04 -16.16 -20.88
CA ALA A 621 -10.26 -15.58 -22.21
C ALA A 621 -9.85 -14.10 -22.35
N GLU A 622 -8.78 -13.68 -21.67
CA GLU A 622 -8.17 -12.37 -21.87
C GLU A 622 -7.03 -12.42 -22.89
N ARG A 623 -6.43 -13.61 -23.11
CA ARG A 623 -5.30 -13.80 -24.01
C ARG A 623 -5.61 -14.82 -25.11
N LEU A 624 -5.48 -14.38 -26.36
CA LEU A 624 -5.56 -15.23 -27.56
C LEU A 624 -4.16 -15.44 -28.13
N ASN A 625 -3.68 -16.68 -28.11
CA ASN A 625 -2.41 -17.03 -28.74
C ASN A 625 -2.72 -17.73 -30.08
N LEU A 626 -2.26 -17.14 -31.18
CA LEU A 626 -2.47 -17.66 -32.53
C LEU A 626 -1.31 -18.59 -32.89
N VAL A 627 -1.61 -19.78 -33.40
CA VAL A 627 -0.64 -20.81 -33.72
C VAL A 627 -0.60 -21.02 -35.24
N ALA A 628 0.58 -20.83 -35.83
CA ALA A 628 0.82 -21.08 -37.24
C ALA A 628 1.13 -22.58 -37.52
N GLY A 629 1.00 -22.99 -38.79
CA GLY A 629 1.29 -24.36 -39.23
C GLY A 629 2.73 -24.83 -38.95
N ASN A 630 3.68 -23.91 -38.82
CA ASN A 630 5.08 -24.21 -38.50
C ASN A 630 5.38 -24.33 -36.98
N LYS A 631 4.35 -24.45 -36.12
CA LYS A 631 4.44 -24.51 -34.64
C LYS A 631 4.79 -23.19 -33.95
N GLN A 632 4.99 -22.10 -34.70
CA GLN A 632 5.25 -20.80 -34.09
C GLN A 632 3.95 -20.21 -33.56
N VAL A 633 4.04 -19.67 -32.35
CA VAL A 633 2.99 -18.84 -31.77
C VAL A 633 3.26 -17.41 -32.20
N LEU A 634 2.23 -16.69 -32.63
CA LEU A 634 2.37 -15.30 -33.04
C LEU A 634 2.92 -14.46 -31.88
N ASP A 635 3.92 -13.65 -32.18
CA ASP A 635 4.50 -12.72 -31.23
C ASP A 635 3.42 -11.76 -30.66
N PRO A 636 3.40 -11.49 -29.33
CA PRO A 636 2.40 -10.61 -28.72
C PRO A 636 2.35 -9.19 -29.28
N PHE A 637 3.48 -8.61 -29.69
CA PHE A 637 3.50 -7.30 -30.33
C PHE A 637 3.00 -7.37 -31.76
N LYS A 638 3.30 -8.45 -32.49
CA LYS A 638 2.72 -8.67 -33.84
C LYS A 638 1.20 -8.88 -33.75
N TYR A 639 0.72 -9.56 -32.71
CA TYR A 639 -0.71 -9.63 -32.38
C TYR A 639 -1.32 -8.25 -32.09
N GLN A 640 -0.63 -7.40 -31.31
CA GLN A 640 -1.07 -6.03 -31.03
C GLN A 640 -1.13 -5.17 -32.30
N VAL A 641 -0.13 -5.28 -33.18
CA VAL A 641 -0.10 -4.60 -34.49
C VAL A 641 -1.28 -5.06 -35.35
N MET A 642 -1.54 -6.38 -35.38
CA MET A 642 -2.68 -6.93 -36.10
C MET A 642 -4.01 -6.38 -35.60
N LEU A 643 -4.25 -6.39 -34.28
CA LEU A 643 -5.49 -5.82 -33.72
C LEU A 643 -5.61 -4.33 -34.01
N SER A 644 -4.51 -3.58 -33.94
CA SER A 644 -4.48 -2.15 -34.27
C SER A 644 -4.89 -1.92 -35.73
N TYR A 645 -4.33 -2.71 -36.66
CA TYR A 645 -4.70 -2.70 -38.08
C TYR A 645 -6.20 -2.99 -38.29
N LEU A 646 -6.73 -4.05 -37.64
CA LEU A 646 -8.14 -4.41 -37.75
C LEU A 646 -9.07 -3.31 -37.21
N LEU A 647 -8.67 -2.60 -36.15
CA LEU A 647 -9.45 -1.49 -35.59
C LEU A 647 -9.44 -0.27 -36.51
N LEU A 648 -8.28 0.10 -37.06
CA LEU A 648 -8.13 1.24 -37.98
C LEU A 648 -8.95 1.06 -39.25
N GLU A 649 -8.91 -0.14 -39.83
CA GLU A 649 -9.68 -0.47 -41.02
C GLU A 649 -11.20 -0.32 -40.80
N ARG A 650 -11.66 -0.57 -39.58
CA ARG A 650 -13.06 -0.37 -39.17
C ARG A 650 -13.41 1.09 -38.88
N GLY A 651 -12.48 2.02 -39.12
CA GLY A 651 -12.70 3.45 -38.95
C GLY A 651 -12.43 3.98 -37.55
N VAL A 652 -11.74 3.22 -36.67
CA VAL A 652 -11.28 3.77 -35.40
C VAL A 652 -10.22 4.84 -35.67
N LYS A 653 -10.57 6.11 -35.42
CA LYS A 653 -9.69 7.26 -35.71
C LYS A 653 -8.64 7.57 -34.66
N LYS A 654 -8.65 6.85 -33.54
CA LYS A 654 -7.68 7.06 -32.44
C LYS A 654 -7.40 5.74 -31.74
N LEU A 655 -6.15 5.31 -31.76
CA LEU A 655 -5.67 4.13 -31.05
C LEU A 655 -5.05 4.52 -29.71
N PHE A 656 -5.32 3.74 -28.68
CA PHE A 656 -4.72 3.89 -27.35
C PHE A 656 -3.85 2.68 -27.07
N VAL A 657 -2.54 2.85 -27.12
CA VAL A 657 -1.58 1.73 -27.00
C VAL A 657 -0.54 2.02 -25.90
N PRO A 658 -0.06 1.01 -25.16
CA PRO A 658 1.02 1.16 -24.18
C PRO A 658 2.30 1.78 -24.76
N PHE A 659 3.08 2.45 -23.92
CA PHE A 659 4.29 3.18 -24.34
C PHE A 659 5.41 2.30 -24.91
N ASN A 660 5.37 1.00 -24.64
CA ASN A 660 6.26 -0.02 -25.19
C ASN A 660 5.76 -0.62 -26.52
N SER A 661 4.64 -0.14 -27.08
CA SER A 661 4.11 -0.62 -28.36
C SER A 661 4.99 -0.21 -29.55
N PRO A 662 5.08 -1.07 -30.60
CA PRO A 662 5.86 -0.79 -31.80
C PRO A 662 5.48 0.53 -32.49
N LYS A 663 6.48 1.28 -32.99
CA LYS A 663 6.24 2.49 -33.78
C LYS A 663 5.57 2.22 -35.12
N VAL A 664 5.68 0.98 -35.63
CA VAL A 664 4.99 0.59 -36.87
C VAL A 664 3.47 0.82 -36.81
N ILE A 665 2.88 0.86 -35.60
CA ILE A 665 1.45 1.19 -35.41
C ILE A 665 1.15 2.63 -35.84
N GLU A 666 2.08 3.58 -35.67
CA GLU A 666 1.95 4.96 -36.16
C GLU A 666 1.87 4.98 -37.69
N ASN A 667 2.77 4.25 -38.37
CA ASN A 667 2.78 4.18 -39.83
C ASN A 667 1.45 3.62 -40.37
N ILE A 668 0.90 2.59 -39.73
CA ILE A 668 -0.40 2.03 -40.12
C ILE A 668 -1.50 3.06 -39.85
N ALA A 669 -1.48 3.76 -38.71
CA ALA A 669 -2.50 4.76 -38.38
C ALA A 669 -2.51 5.93 -39.36
N ASP A 670 -1.33 6.38 -39.80
CA ASP A 670 -1.17 7.43 -40.82
C ASP A 670 -1.86 7.05 -42.14
N ASP A 671 -1.76 5.78 -42.57
CA ASP A 671 -2.43 5.27 -43.79
C ASP A 671 -3.96 5.37 -43.70
N TYR A 672 -4.52 5.37 -42.49
CA TYR A 672 -5.97 5.48 -42.22
C TYR A 672 -6.40 6.87 -41.73
N ASP A 673 -5.51 7.88 -41.74
CA ASP A 673 -5.77 9.22 -41.21
C ASP A 673 -6.32 9.14 -39.77
N ALA A 674 -5.55 8.47 -38.91
CA ALA A 674 -5.87 8.19 -37.52
C ALA A 674 -4.69 8.52 -36.60
N ASP A 675 -4.99 8.86 -35.35
CA ASP A 675 -3.97 9.21 -34.35
C ASP A 675 -3.59 8.00 -33.49
N VAL A 676 -2.32 7.92 -33.09
CA VAL A 676 -1.86 7.00 -32.02
C VAL A 676 -1.62 7.80 -30.74
N VAL A 677 -2.22 7.36 -29.64
CA VAL A 677 -2.02 7.93 -28.31
C VAL A 677 -1.36 6.90 -27.41
N TYR A 678 -0.11 7.15 -27.06
CA TYR A 678 0.59 6.30 -26.11
C TYR A 678 0.09 6.51 -24.67
N THR A 679 0.01 5.43 -23.92
CA THR A 679 -0.38 5.41 -22.51
C THR A 679 0.70 4.77 -21.64
N PRO A 680 0.70 5.04 -20.31
CA PRO A 680 1.43 4.21 -19.35
C PRO A 680 1.16 2.71 -19.55
N LEU A 681 2.09 1.85 -19.11
CA LEU A 681 2.09 0.42 -19.46
C LEU A 681 0.95 -0.36 -18.79
N ALA A 682 0.37 0.16 -17.71
CA ALA A 682 -0.76 -0.45 -17.03
C ALA A 682 -1.96 -0.62 -18.01
N PRO A 683 -2.40 -1.86 -18.33
CA PRO A 683 -3.41 -2.10 -19.38
C PRO A 683 -4.76 -1.38 -19.15
N GLN A 684 -5.10 -1.14 -17.88
CA GLN A 684 -6.29 -0.40 -17.49
C GLN A 684 -6.32 1.04 -18.03
N VAL A 685 -5.17 1.66 -18.30
CA VAL A 685 -5.11 3.05 -18.77
C VAL A 685 -5.45 3.17 -20.26
N SER A 686 -4.91 2.29 -21.11
CA SER A 686 -5.29 2.21 -22.52
C SER A 686 -6.75 1.78 -22.66
N MET A 687 -7.17 0.78 -21.89
CA MET A 687 -8.56 0.35 -21.82
C MET A 687 -9.50 1.49 -21.42
N GLU A 688 -9.19 2.25 -20.37
CA GLU A 688 -10.04 3.36 -19.94
C GLU A 688 -10.21 4.42 -21.03
N LYS A 689 -9.11 4.85 -21.65
CA LYS A 689 -9.16 5.85 -22.74
C LYS A 689 -9.97 5.35 -23.93
N TYR A 690 -9.82 4.07 -24.27
CA TYR A 690 -10.58 3.43 -25.34
C TYR A 690 -12.08 3.36 -25.02
N MET A 691 -12.44 2.92 -23.81
CA MET A 691 -13.84 2.72 -23.41
C MET A 691 -14.63 4.04 -23.30
N VAL A 692 -13.97 5.17 -23.04
CA VAL A 692 -14.62 6.50 -23.01
C VAL A 692 -14.53 7.28 -24.32
N TYR A 693 -13.86 6.72 -25.32
CA TYR A 693 -13.73 7.38 -26.61
C TYR A 693 -15.08 7.41 -27.33
N GLU A 694 -15.56 8.62 -27.65
CA GLU A 694 -16.90 8.84 -28.21
C GLU A 694 -17.14 8.07 -29.51
N HIS A 695 -16.10 7.83 -30.30
CA HIS A 695 -16.16 7.07 -31.55
C HIS A 695 -15.69 5.61 -31.39
N ASN A 696 -15.72 5.05 -30.18
CA ASN A 696 -15.49 3.63 -29.98
C ASN A 696 -16.69 2.83 -30.51
N PRO A 697 -16.52 1.96 -31.52
CA PRO A 697 -17.63 1.19 -32.08
C PRO A 697 -18.02 -0.02 -31.22
N PHE A 698 -17.31 -0.32 -30.13
CA PHE A 698 -17.52 -1.52 -29.32
C PHE A 698 -17.79 -1.21 -27.83
N LYS A 699 -18.53 -2.11 -27.17
CA LYS A 699 -18.71 -2.13 -25.71
C LYS A 699 -17.67 -2.99 -24.98
N PHE A 700 -16.57 -3.32 -25.64
CA PHE A 700 -15.49 -4.16 -25.14
C PHE A 700 -14.15 -3.65 -25.65
N TYR A 701 -13.06 -4.13 -25.05
CA TYR A 701 -11.69 -3.75 -25.42
C TYR A 701 -10.95 -4.96 -26.02
N PRO A 702 -10.83 -5.05 -27.36
CA PRO A 702 -10.33 -6.26 -28.03
C PRO A 702 -8.93 -6.72 -27.63
N PHE A 703 -8.06 -5.81 -27.16
CA PHE A 703 -6.70 -6.17 -26.74
C PHE A 703 -6.65 -7.03 -25.47
N ASN A 704 -7.71 -7.04 -24.65
CA ASN A 704 -7.83 -7.88 -23.44
C ASN A 704 -9.07 -8.79 -23.50
N ASP A 705 -9.56 -9.05 -24.70
CA ASP A 705 -10.74 -9.88 -24.93
C ASP A 705 -10.45 -10.84 -26.08
N ALA A 706 -10.06 -12.07 -25.72
CA ALA A 706 -9.67 -13.10 -26.68
C ALA A 706 -10.84 -13.51 -27.60
N ILE A 707 -12.07 -13.42 -27.10
CA ILE A 707 -13.28 -13.79 -27.85
C ILE A 707 -13.56 -12.73 -28.90
N ALA A 708 -13.59 -11.45 -28.50
CA ALA A 708 -13.78 -10.35 -29.43
C ALA A 708 -12.69 -10.31 -30.51
N ALA A 709 -11.41 -10.47 -30.11
CA ALA A 709 -10.30 -10.53 -31.05
C ALA A 709 -10.44 -11.69 -32.05
N LEU A 710 -10.83 -12.88 -31.60
CA LEU A 710 -11.05 -14.03 -32.49
C LEU A 710 -12.12 -13.72 -33.54
N VAL A 711 -13.24 -13.11 -33.14
CA VAL A 711 -14.32 -12.77 -34.07
C VAL A 711 -13.85 -11.75 -35.11
N LEU A 712 -13.10 -10.72 -34.71
CA LEU A 712 -12.55 -9.72 -35.64
C LEU A 712 -11.58 -10.34 -36.67
N ILE A 713 -10.76 -11.30 -36.24
CA ILE A 713 -9.83 -12.02 -37.13
C ILE A 713 -10.63 -12.88 -38.14
N LEU A 714 -11.60 -13.65 -37.66
CA LEU A 714 -12.43 -14.51 -38.52
C LEU A 714 -13.23 -13.69 -39.54
N GLU A 715 -13.77 -12.55 -39.13
CA GLU A 715 -14.46 -11.63 -40.02
C GLU A 715 -13.53 -11.11 -41.11
N LYS A 716 -12.33 -10.64 -40.75
CA LYS A 716 -11.35 -10.14 -41.73
C LYS A 716 -11.01 -11.21 -42.76
N MET A 717 -10.74 -12.44 -42.30
CA MET A 717 -10.49 -13.59 -43.16
C MET A 717 -11.69 -13.87 -44.09
N ALA A 718 -12.92 -13.78 -43.57
CA ALA A 718 -14.14 -14.07 -44.32
C ALA A 718 -14.49 -13.00 -45.36
N VAL A 719 -14.43 -11.72 -44.99
CA VAL A 719 -14.83 -10.60 -45.85
C VAL A 719 -13.88 -10.47 -47.04
N GLU A 720 -12.60 -10.69 -46.82
CA GLU A 720 -11.59 -10.61 -47.88
C GLU A 720 -11.26 -11.95 -48.54
N ASN A 721 -11.83 -13.05 -48.02
CA ASN A 721 -11.55 -14.41 -48.49
C ASN A 721 -10.04 -14.71 -48.53
N ILE A 722 -9.37 -14.49 -47.39
CA ILE A 722 -7.93 -14.71 -47.21
C ILE A 722 -7.64 -15.71 -46.10
N SER A 723 -6.51 -16.42 -46.23
CA SER A 723 -6.01 -17.27 -45.15
C SER A 723 -5.40 -16.44 -44.02
N PHE A 724 -5.25 -17.05 -42.85
CA PHE A 724 -4.58 -16.41 -41.71
C PHE A 724 -3.12 -16.02 -42.05
N GLU A 725 -2.41 -16.87 -42.79
CA GLU A 725 -1.04 -16.59 -43.24
C GLU A 725 -0.98 -15.39 -44.20
N GLN A 726 -1.96 -15.26 -45.09
CA GLN A 726 -2.08 -14.09 -45.96
C GLN A 726 -2.38 -12.81 -45.17
N LEU A 727 -3.20 -12.89 -44.12
CA LEU A 727 -3.43 -11.77 -43.21
C LEU A 727 -2.14 -11.35 -42.51
N LEU A 728 -1.36 -12.31 -41.99
CA LEU A 728 -0.08 -12.03 -41.35
C LEU A 728 0.94 -11.37 -42.29
N ASN A 729 1.02 -11.84 -43.54
CA ASN A 729 1.95 -11.31 -44.54
C ASN A 729 1.62 -9.88 -45.00
N ARG A 730 0.43 -9.36 -44.68
CA ARG A 730 0.06 -7.95 -44.95
C ARG A 730 0.52 -6.99 -43.85
N LEU A 731 0.84 -7.50 -42.67
CA LEU A 731 1.30 -6.65 -41.58
C LEU A 731 2.73 -6.18 -41.87
N PRO A 732 3.05 -4.91 -41.63
CA PRO A 732 4.41 -4.42 -41.80
C PRO A 732 5.34 -5.09 -40.79
N GLU A 733 6.57 -5.35 -41.23
CA GLU A 733 7.61 -5.90 -40.37
C GLU A 733 8.17 -4.83 -39.44
N PHE A 734 8.56 -5.25 -38.23
CA PHE A 734 9.20 -4.42 -37.22
C PHE A 734 10.14 -5.28 -36.38
N TYR A 735 11.17 -4.67 -35.81
CA TYR A 735 12.21 -5.37 -35.05
C TYR A 735 12.24 -4.85 -33.63
N LEU A 736 11.52 -5.53 -32.73
CA LEU A 736 11.42 -5.17 -31.32
C LEU A 736 11.90 -6.34 -30.46
N GLU A 737 12.82 -6.06 -29.54
CA GLU A 737 13.27 -7.02 -28.55
C GLU A 737 12.80 -6.66 -27.14
N ARG A 738 12.65 -7.68 -26.29
CA ARG A 738 12.35 -7.55 -24.87
C ARG A 738 13.29 -8.42 -24.04
N VAL A 739 13.93 -7.82 -23.03
CA VAL A 739 14.80 -8.54 -22.09
C VAL A 739 14.49 -8.15 -20.65
N GLU A 740 14.57 -9.13 -19.76
CA GLU A 740 14.44 -8.95 -18.32
C GLU A 740 15.82 -9.03 -17.66
N ILE A 741 16.11 -8.09 -16.75
CA ILE A 741 17.36 -8.05 -15.98
C ILE A 741 17.04 -8.14 -14.50
N PRO A 742 17.45 -9.23 -13.81
CA PRO A 742 17.36 -9.33 -12.36
C PRO A 742 18.14 -8.22 -11.65
N CYS A 743 17.60 -7.71 -10.56
CA CYS A 743 18.23 -6.70 -9.69
C CYS A 743 17.78 -6.92 -8.23
N GLU A 744 18.31 -6.15 -7.28
CA GLU A 744 17.75 -6.09 -5.93
C GLU A 744 16.68 -4.98 -5.83
N TRP A 745 15.75 -5.10 -4.87
CA TRP A 745 14.67 -4.10 -4.69
C TRP A 745 15.21 -2.68 -4.48
N HIS A 746 16.34 -2.53 -3.79
CA HIS A 746 16.96 -1.23 -3.54
C HIS A 746 17.66 -0.63 -4.79
N ASP A 747 17.97 -1.44 -5.81
CA ASP A 747 18.65 -0.98 -7.02
C ASP A 747 17.74 -0.16 -7.91
N LYS A 748 16.44 -0.47 -7.91
CA LYS A 748 15.45 0.10 -8.82
C LYS A 748 15.49 1.62 -8.86
N GLY A 749 15.38 2.26 -7.69
CA GLY A 749 15.40 3.72 -7.58
C GLY A 749 16.75 4.33 -7.97
N ARG A 750 17.87 3.69 -7.60
CA ARG A 750 19.22 4.16 -7.89
C ARG A 750 19.52 4.13 -9.39
N VAL A 751 19.25 3.02 -10.05
CA VAL A 751 19.48 2.82 -11.49
C VAL A 751 18.60 3.76 -12.29
N MET A 752 17.30 3.88 -11.97
CA MET A 752 16.40 4.81 -12.65
C MET A 752 16.83 6.27 -12.47
N ARG A 753 17.26 6.68 -11.28
CA ARG A 753 17.80 8.02 -11.04
C ARG A 753 19.02 8.29 -11.92
N ARG A 754 20.01 7.39 -11.95
CA ARG A 754 21.21 7.56 -12.77
C ARG A 754 20.90 7.58 -14.27
N LEU A 755 19.97 6.74 -14.73
CA LEU A 755 19.48 6.75 -16.11
C LEU A 755 18.78 8.07 -16.46
N ALA A 756 18.02 8.65 -15.52
CA ALA A 756 17.35 9.94 -15.69
C ALA A 756 18.33 11.12 -15.65
N GLU A 757 19.37 11.08 -14.81
CA GLU A 757 20.45 12.09 -14.79
C GLU A 757 21.23 12.13 -16.11
N GLU A 758 21.37 10.98 -16.78
CA GLU A 758 21.99 10.86 -18.10
C GLU A 758 21.01 11.15 -19.26
N ALA A 759 19.74 11.39 -18.96
CA ALA A 759 18.71 11.66 -19.96
C ALA A 759 18.92 13.05 -20.60
N ARG A 760 18.83 13.11 -21.93
CA ARG A 760 18.99 14.34 -22.75
C ARG A 760 17.63 14.77 -23.32
N ASP A 761 17.60 15.85 -24.09
CA ASP A 761 16.40 16.39 -24.75
C ASP A 761 15.59 15.36 -25.59
N ASN A 762 16.22 14.26 -26.04
CA ASN A 762 15.57 13.18 -26.82
C ASN A 762 15.05 12.02 -25.95
N THR A 763 14.60 12.31 -24.73
CA THR A 763 14.08 11.28 -23.81
C THR A 763 12.67 11.60 -23.34
N GLU A 764 11.87 10.57 -23.14
CA GLU A 764 10.49 10.67 -22.73
C GLU A 764 10.28 9.93 -21.39
N LEU A 765 9.70 10.63 -20.42
CA LEU A 765 9.53 10.19 -19.03
C LEU A 765 8.04 9.98 -18.72
N VAL A 766 7.39 9.04 -19.40
CA VAL A 766 5.97 8.70 -19.17
C VAL A 766 5.85 7.61 -18.11
N ASP A 767 6.44 6.44 -18.38
CA ASP A 767 6.43 5.27 -17.51
C ASP A 767 7.73 4.49 -17.77
N GLY A 768 8.72 4.64 -16.88
CA GLY A 768 10.12 4.35 -17.19
C GLY A 768 10.82 5.49 -17.95
N ILE A 769 11.92 5.16 -18.63
CA ILE A 769 12.69 6.13 -19.43
C ILE A 769 12.83 5.59 -20.85
N LYS A 770 12.20 6.26 -21.82
CA LYS A 770 12.35 5.96 -23.25
C LYS A 770 13.39 6.88 -23.86
N PHE A 771 14.40 6.28 -24.47
CA PHE A 771 15.49 6.94 -25.17
C PHE A 771 15.24 6.83 -26.66
N ASN A 772 15.04 7.96 -27.33
CA ASN A 772 14.92 8.00 -28.77
C ASN A 772 16.31 8.10 -29.41
N HIS A 773 16.60 7.15 -30.30
CA HIS A 773 17.80 7.11 -31.13
C HIS A 773 17.43 7.44 -32.57
N ARG A 774 18.43 7.73 -33.41
CA ARG A 774 18.19 8.10 -34.82
C ARG A 774 17.48 6.99 -35.61
N ASN A 775 17.78 5.72 -35.30
CA ASN A 775 17.33 4.54 -36.04
C ASN A 775 16.49 3.59 -35.17
N GLY A 776 15.93 4.08 -34.06
CA GLY A 776 15.22 3.22 -33.11
C GLY A 776 14.92 3.89 -31.77
N TRP A 777 14.44 3.12 -30.82
CA TRP A 777 14.23 3.59 -29.44
C TRP A 777 14.49 2.46 -28.45
N ALA A 778 14.78 2.81 -27.20
CA ALA A 778 14.88 1.86 -26.11
C ALA A 778 14.15 2.38 -24.87
N LEU A 779 13.34 1.54 -24.23
CA LEU A 779 12.63 1.83 -22.99
C LEU A 779 13.19 0.96 -21.88
N VAL A 780 13.60 1.60 -20.79
CA VAL A 780 13.99 0.91 -19.55
C VAL A 780 12.97 1.23 -18.46
N ILE A 781 12.37 0.19 -17.88
CA ILE A 781 11.34 0.32 -16.85
C ILE A 781 11.54 -0.69 -15.71
N PRO A 782 11.46 -0.29 -14.43
CA PRO A 782 11.48 -1.23 -13.32
C PRO A 782 10.11 -1.94 -13.20
N ASP A 783 10.12 -3.23 -12.89
CA ASP A 783 8.88 -3.95 -12.59
C ASP A 783 8.32 -3.50 -11.22
N ASN A 784 7.00 -3.49 -11.05
CA ASN A 784 6.35 -3.04 -9.82
C ASN A 784 6.16 -4.17 -8.79
N GLU A 785 6.24 -5.43 -9.21
CA GLU A 785 5.89 -6.62 -8.42
C GLU A 785 7.12 -7.54 -8.21
N GLU A 786 8.06 -7.57 -9.15
CA GLU A 786 9.24 -8.43 -9.12
C GLU A 786 10.55 -7.62 -9.16
N PRO A 787 11.66 -8.08 -8.55
CA PRO A 787 12.92 -7.34 -8.53
C PRO A 787 13.68 -7.45 -9.86
N VAL A 788 13.06 -6.99 -10.95
CA VAL A 788 13.61 -7.02 -12.31
C VAL A 788 13.41 -5.67 -13.01
N PHE A 789 14.25 -5.41 -14.01
CA PHE A 789 14.06 -4.37 -15.03
C PHE A 789 13.62 -4.99 -16.35
N HIS A 790 12.65 -4.38 -17.02
CA HIS A 790 12.30 -4.70 -18.39
C HIS A 790 12.97 -3.69 -19.32
N ILE A 791 13.64 -4.20 -20.35
CA ILE A 791 14.18 -3.42 -21.46
C ILE A 791 13.40 -3.80 -22.72
N PHE A 792 12.87 -2.80 -23.41
CA PHE A 792 12.29 -2.94 -24.74
C PHE A 792 13.12 -2.10 -25.71
N ALA A 793 13.51 -2.64 -26.86
CA ALA A 793 14.25 -1.87 -27.86
C ALA A 793 13.74 -2.17 -29.26
N GLU A 794 13.39 -1.13 -30.01
CA GLU A 794 12.98 -1.23 -31.42
C GLU A 794 14.06 -0.62 -32.31
N GLY A 795 14.45 -1.34 -33.35
CA GLY A 795 15.36 -0.88 -34.39
C GLY A 795 14.69 -0.80 -35.76
N GLN A 796 15.27 -0.01 -36.66
CA GLN A 796 14.88 0.01 -38.08
C GLN A 796 15.12 -1.35 -38.78
N ASP A 797 16.04 -2.16 -38.23
CA ASP A 797 16.45 -3.48 -38.67
C ASP A 797 16.82 -4.33 -37.43
N GLU A 798 16.93 -5.64 -37.61
CA GLU A 798 17.23 -6.61 -36.54
C GLU A 798 18.57 -6.32 -35.84
N GLU A 799 19.61 -5.98 -36.61
CA GLU A 799 20.94 -5.63 -36.08
C GLU A 799 20.90 -4.40 -35.16
N THR A 800 20.14 -3.37 -35.54
CA THR A 800 19.95 -2.17 -34.72
C THR A 800 19.17 -2.47 -33.45
N ALA A 801 18.13 -3.31 -33.52
CA ALA A 801 17.34 -3.71 -32.35
C ALA A 801 18.24 -4.45 -31.34
N GLU A 802 18.96 -5.48 -31.78
CA GLU A 802 19.91 -6.25 -30.96
C GLU A 802 21.00 -5.36 -30.35
N SER A 803 21.56 -4.44 -31.15
CA SER A 803 22.59 -3.50 -30.71
C SER A 803 22.08 -2.56 -29.60
N LEU A 804 20.88 -2.01 -29.76
CA LEU A 804 20.24 -1.16 -28.75
C LEU A 804 19.95 -1.97 -27.47
N THR A 805 19.38 -3.17 -27.59
CA THR A 805 19.12 -4.05 -26.45
C THR A 805 20.41 -4.34 -25.69
N GLY A 806 21.46 -4.78 -26.39
CA GLY A 806 22.77 -5.09 -25.81
C GLY A 806 23.38 -3.89 -25.07
N PHE A 807 23.34 -2.71 -25.68
CA PHE A 807 23.82 -1.46 -25.08
C PHE A 807 23.11 -1.15 -23.75
N TYR A 808 21.77 -1.25 -23.70
CA TYR A 808 21.02 -0.97 -22.47
C TYR A 808 21.14 -2.08 -21.43
N ILE A 809 21.32 -3.34 -21.83
CA ILE A 809 21.62 -4.44 -20.89
C ILE A 809 22.93 -4.16 -20.16
N GLU A 810 24.01 -3.88 -20.89
CA GLU A 810 25.30 -3.59 -20.28
C GLU A 810 25.24 -2.33 -19.41
N LYS A 811 24.50 -1.32 -19.87
CA LYS A 811 24.32 -0.07 -19.12
C LYS A 811 23.61 -0.30 -17.79
N VAL A 812 22.49 -1.03 -17.79
CA VAL A 812 21.73 -1.35 -16.57
C VAL A 812 22.56 -2.22 -15.64
N LYS A 813 23.20 -3.29 -16.14
CA LYS A 813 24.08 -4.15 -15.32
C LYS A 813 25.21 -3.37 -14.66
N ARG A 814 25.90 -2.49 -15.41
CA ARG A 814 26.96 -1.62 -14.87
C ARG A 814 26.44 -0.67 -13.79
N LEU A 815 25.19 -0.21 -13.89
CA LEU A 815 24.58 0.66 -12.87
C LEU A 815 24.15 -0.10 -11.62
N ILE A 816 23.84 -1.39 -11.75
CA ILE A 816 23.60 -2.32 -10.65
C ILE A 816 24.93 -2.62 -9.92
N ASP A 817 25.98 -2.99 -10.66
CA ASP A 817 27.27 -3.45 -10.12
C ASP A 817 28.16 -2.36 -9.50
N LYS A 818 27.90 -1.07 -9.77
CA LYS A 818 28.71 0.04 -9.23
C LYS A 818 28.38 0.31 -7.76
N ASP A 819 28.94 -0.53 -6.90
CA ASP A 819 29.06 -0.43 -5.44
C ASP A 819 30.37 0.27 -4.96
N ASN A 820 31.14 0.89 -5.87
CA ASN A 820 32.34 1.66 -5.53
C ASN A 820 32.19 3.16 -5.84
#